data_AF-A0A8S0S2H0-F1
#
_entry.id   AF-A0A8S0S2H0-F1
#
_cell.length_a   1.000
_cell.length_b   1.000
_cell.length_c   1.000
_cell.angle_alpha   90.00
_cell.angle_beta   90.00
_cell.angle_gamma   90.00
#
_symmetry.space_group_name_H-M   'P 1'
#
loop_
_entity.id
_entity.type
_entity.pdbx_description
1 polymer ?
#
loop_
_entity_poly.entity_id
_entity_poly.type
_entity_poly.pdbx_seq_one_letter_code
_entity_poly.pdbx_strand_id
1 'polypeptide(L)'
;MDGQIDDELFPTNSHHSRNFHFYSDKFTVNSDDDDDENEARSNTNTMRFSLDEASSNHQKTPKVFDRFYNSSSDEDEDDGVSGSSQNDSVQKRLDYMIQFLDRKLSSSSSPDTSKNQPLPEFIGTSGGSGVFKPPLRAPVHPGRPPSLEIRPHPLRETQVGCFLRNIFCVNDDAGPQLWSGSECGIRVWDLKNEIYGYGAEEGEEEGTVRYCVSVQCPATMCVVGDAGNRVVWSGHKDGRIRCWKMMDFNGNGNDTGNRSGFKEALSWQAHRGPVLSMAMTSYGDLWSGSEGGAIKIWPWEAIEKSLTLTVGERHMAALLVERSYIDLRSQAALSCVGSCNNMFTSDVKYMISDHCGAKVWSAGYMSFALWDARTRELLKLFNIDGQIENMSSIQDSLMEEEVRMKFVSGLKEKPQNSFNFFQRSRNAILGAADAVRRVAAKGAFGDDNRRTEALITTIDGMVWTGFSNGLLVQWDGNGNRLQEFHYHSFAVQCLCTFGSRIWVGYVSGHMQVLDLTGNLLGGWVAHSGALIDLAVGAGYVFTLANHGGIRGWSVTSPGPLDHILLSELAGKEFLYTRLENLKILAGTWNVGQGRASPDSLISWLCSAAADIDIVVVGLQEVEMGAGFLAVSAAKETMGLEGSAAGQWWIDMIGKTLDEGATFSRVGSRQLAGLLIAVWVRVNIRGHVGDIDVAAVPCGLGRAIGNKGAVGLRMRVYDRVMCFVNCHFAAHLEAVSRRNADFDHVYQTMVFSRPSNLFNAAAGVSSTIHMLRSTNAMAINPVDGIPELSEADMVVFLGDFNYRLDGITYDEARDFVSQRCFDWLRERDQLRAEMKAGNVFQGMREAIIRFPPTYKFERHQAGLAGYDSGEKKRTPAWCDRILYRDSRSASVAASSLDCPVVSSILLYEACMDVTDSDHKPVRCIFNVEVARVDESVRRQEFGEIVKSNKKIKHLLEELSEVPESIVSTNNIILQNQDTSVLRISNKSGEDVALFEIICEGQSTINEDGQAFDHCARGSFGFPRWLQINPATGIIKPGHIAEISVCHEEYQTLEEFVDGVPQNSWCEDARDKEVILVVKIHGNFSTKTIDHRVRVRYSISGKLMPMDTKSKRSNRLQANVLHRSDIQRLSSSCDVVDHLRYLHTP
;
A
#
# COMPACT_ATOMS: atom_id res chain seq x y z
N MET A 1 -3.36 54.84 50.19
CA MET A 1 -2.46 55.93 50.66
C MET A 1 -1.84 56.66 49.48
N ASP A 2 -2.41 57.76 48.97
CA ASP A 2 -3.81 58.16 48.70
C ASP A 2 -3.74 59.46 47.86
N GLY A 3 -4.72 59.80 47.02
CA GLY A 3 -5.94 59.08 46.62
C GLY A 3 -6.83 59.98 45.75
N GLN A 4 -8.03 59.47 45.40
CA GLN A 4 -9.22 60.22 44.90
C GLN A 4 -9.03 60.96 43.54
N ILE A 5 -10.03 61.09 42.66
CA ILE A 5 -11.42 61.56 42.86
C ILE A 5 -12.41 60.84 41.91
N ASP A 6 -13.56 60.44 42.49
CA ASP A 6 -14.97 60.37 42.07
C ASP A 6 -15.47 59.77 40.72
N ASP A 7 -16.47 58.88 40.89
CA ASP A 7 -17.80 58.74 40.25
C ASP A 7 -18.09 58.21 38.80
N GLU A 8 -18.82 57.08 38.83
CA GLU A 8 -20.06 56.68 38.11
C GLU A 8 -20.24 56.63 36.57
N LEU A 9 -20.38 55.38 36.08
CA LEU A 9 -21.50 54.83 35.28
C LEU A 9 -21.93 55.44 33.91
N PHE A 10 -21.58 54.74 32.81
CA PHE A 10 -22.45 54.24 31.70
C PHE A 10 -23.50 55.14 30.95
N PRO A 11 -24.08 54.75 29.79
CA PRO A 11 -23.71 53.72 28.78
C PRO A 11 -23.79 54.21 27.30
N THR A 12 -23.68 53.25 26.35
CA THR A 12 -24.41 53.12 25.04
C THR A 12 -23.60 53.13 23.72
N ASN A 13 -24.05 52.24 22.81
CA ASN A 13 -23.91 52.24 21.33
C ASN A 13 -22.52 52.03 20.68
N SER A 14 -22.38 51.34 19.53
CA SER A 14 -23.33 50.45 18.81
C SER A 14 -22.65 49.54 17.75
N HIS A 15 -23.30 48.40 17.45
CA HIS A 15 -23.31 47.52 16.26
C HIS A 15 -22.11 47.27 15.30
N HIS A 16 -22.04 45.99 14.89
CA HIS A 16 -21.54 45.38 13.64
C HIS A 16 -21.29 46.31 12.42
N SER A 17 -20.30 46.05 11.55
CA SER A 17 -20.32 44.90 10.60
C SER A 17 -19.02 44.81 9.75
N ARG A 18 -18.61 43.60 9.33
CA ARG A 18 -18.61 43.02 7.95
C ARG A 18 -17.58 43.53 6.90
N ASN A 19 -17.05 42.54 6.18
CA ASN A 19 -16.53 42.52 4.81
C ASN A 19 -15.28 43.35 4.45
N PHE A 20 -14.34 42.68 3.78
CA PHE A 20 -13.63 43.23 2.62
C PHE A 20 -13.79 42.27 1.44
N HIS A 21 -14.18 42.81 0.27
CA HIS A 21 -14.18 42.09 -1.01
C HIS A 21 -12.91 42.43 -1.79
N PHE A 22 -12.44 41.49 -2.61
CA PHE A 22 -11.61 41.80 -3.78
C PHE A 22 -12.53 42.01 -5.00
N TYR A 23 -12.30 43.05 -5.82
CA TYR A 23 -12.39 43.04 -7.30
C TYR A 23 -12.18 44.44 -7.93
N SER A 24 -11.26 44.54 -8.91
CA SER A 24 -11.25 45.52 -10.05
C SER A 24 -11.13 47.05 -9.73
N ASP A 25 -10.80 47.98 -10.66
CA ASP A 25 -10.40 47.90 -12.09
C ASP A 25 -9.43 49.07 -12.50
N LYS A 26 -9.08 49.16 -13.80
CA LYS A 26 -8.09 50.07 -14.47
C LYS A 26 -8.32 51.59 -14.35
N PHE A 27 -7.28 52.38 -14.63
CA PHE A 27 -7.14 53.38 -15.74
C PHE A 27 -5.64 53.85 -15.78
N THR A 28 -4.77 53.89 -16.81
CA THR A 28 -4.70 54.14 -18.30
C THR A 28 -4.15 55.55 -18.65
N VAL A 29 -3.43 55.66 -19.79
CA VAL A 29 -2.93 56.88 -20.51
C VAL A 29 -1.58 57.45 -20.01
N ASN A 30 -0.51 57.57 -20.82
CA ASN A 30 -0.20 56.96 -22.13
C ASN A 30 1.22 56.31 -22.10
N SER A 31 2.27 56.53 -22.92
CA SER A 31 2.60 57.37 -24.10
C SER A 31 3.95 56.90 -24.71
N ASP A 32 4.45 57.18 -25.93
CA ASP A 32 4.01 57.57 -27.30
C ASP A 32 5.33 57.42 -28.16
N ASP A 33 5.50 57.05 -29.45
CA ASP A 33 4.76 56.36 -30.55
C ASP A 33 5.81 55.90 -31.65
N ASP A 34 5.38 55.43 -32.84
CA ASP A 34 6.09 55.19 -34.15
C ASP A 34 7.18 54.09 -34.39
N ASP A 35 6.72 52.92 -34.89
CA ASP A 35 6.96 52.23 -36.20
C ASP A 35 8.34 51.93 -36.90
N ASP A 36 8.34 50.73 -37.52
CA ASP A 36 8.91 50.25 -38.81
C ASP A 36 10.37 49.73 -39.08
N GLU A 37 10.38 48.50 -39.63
CA GLU A 37 11.19 47.87 -40.71
C GLU A 37 12.75 47.72 -40.76
N ASN A 38 13.15 46.42 -40.87
CA ASN A 38 14.06 45.81 -41.87
C ASN A 38 15.62 45.75 -41.79
N GLU A 39 16.11 44.69 -42.46
CA GLU A 39 17.46 44.36 -43.00
C GLU A 39 18.76 44.31 -42.15
N ALA A 40 19.11 43.08 -41.74
CA ALA A 40 20.19 42.24 -42.30
C ALA A 40 21.69 42.69 -42.37
N ARG A 41 22.58 41.69 -42.08
CA ARG A 41 24.01 41.55 -42.48
C ARG A 41 25.03 42.52 -41.84
N SER A 42 26.35 42.23 -41.74
CA SER A 42 27.11 40.96 -41.71
C SER A 42 28.59 41.20 -41.34
N ASN A 43 29.33 40.11 -41.04
CA ASN A 43 30.78 39.94 -41.27
C ASN A 43 31.86 40.74 -40.50
N THR A 44 32.57 40.01 -39.61
CA THR A 44 34.06 40.02 -39.43
C THR A 44 34.72 41.29 -38.83
N ASN A 45 35.99 41.33 -38.35
CA ASN A 45 37.13 40.41 -38.49
C ASN A 45 38.25 40.57 -37.41
N THR A 46 39.19 39.62 -37.37
CA THR A 46 40.62 39.70 -36.94
C THR A 46 41.07 40.01 -35.48
N MET A 47 41.51 38.95 -34.80
CA MET A 47 42.85 38.71 -34.17
C MET A 47 43.74 39.85 -33.63
N ARG A 48 44.30 39.62 -32.42
CA ARG A 48 45.74 39.33 -32.10
C ARG A 48 45.93 39.27 -30.55
N PHE A 49 46.94 38.68 -29.90
CA PHE A 49 47.87 37.55 -30.06
C PHE A 49 48.94 37.70 -28.92
N SER A 50 49.16 36.69 -28.05
CA SER A 50 50.40 36.47 -27.25
C SER A 50 50.86 37.53 -26.21
N LEU A 51 51.80 37.30 -25.26
CA LEU A 51 52.61 36.15 -24.75
C LEU A 51 52.96 36.45 -23.24
N ASP A 52 53.27 35.51 -22.33
CA ASP A 52 54.59 34.90 -21.96
C ASP A 52 54.38 33.98 -20.70
N GLU A 53 54.90 32.74 -20.62
CA GLU A 53 56.11 32.25 -19.87
C GLU A 53 56.15 32.37 -18.30
N ALA A 54 56.70 31.43 -17.49
CA ALA A 54 57.08 30.00 -17.65
C ALA A 54 57.49 29.33 -16.30
N SER A 55 57.58 27.97 -16.27
CA SER A 55 58.56 27.10 -15.53
C SER A 55 58.06 25.87 -14.68
N SER A 56 58.46 24.67 -15.14
CA SER A 56 58.92 23.39 -14.51
C SER A 56 58.70 23.06 -13.00
N ASN A 57 58.66 21.79 -12.51
CA ASN A 57 59.04 20.48 -13.10
C ASN A 57 58.51 19.22 -12.33
N HIS A 58 58.56 18.04 -12.99
CA HIS A 58 58.53 16.65 -12.43
C HIS A 58 57.25 16.16 -11.69
N GLN A 59 56.91 14.86 -11.63
CA GLN A 59 57.52 13.61 -12.15
C GLN A 59 56.43 12.57 -12.56
N LYS A 60 56.79 11.43 -13.18
CA LYS A 60 55.84 10.42 -13.72
C LYS A 60 56.35 8.98 -13.57
N THR A 61 55.45 8.01 -13.38
CA THR A 61 55.69 6.55 -13.52
C THR A 61 54.57 5.89 -14.35
N PRO A 62 54.79 4.71 -14.97
CA PRO A 62 54.02 4.29 -16.15
C PRO A 62 52.86 3.30 -15.87
N LYS A 63 51.86 3.32 -16.79
CA LYS A 63 50.91 2.20 -16.98
C LYS A 63 51.56 1.08 -17.80
N VAL A 64 51.03 -0.14 -17.69
CA VAL A 64 51.57 -1.36 -18.35
C VAL A 64 50.43 -2.10 -19.06
N PHE A 65 50.75 -2.76 -20.19
CA PHE A 65 49.85 -3.51 -21.09
C PHE A 65 48.92 -2.69 -22.01
N ASP A 66 49.53 -1.92 -22.92
CA ASP A 66 49.08 -1.93 -24.31
C ASP A 66 49.83 -3.04 -25.07
N ARG A 67 49.16 -4.17 -25.35
CA ARG A 67 49.52 -5.20 -26.36
C ARG A 67 48.56 -6.39 -26.29
N PHE A 68 47.60 -6.46 -27.22
CA PHE A 68 47.24 -7.67 -28.01
C PHE A 68 46.00 -7.38 -28.89
N TYR A 69 46.22 -6.77 -30.05
CA TYR A 69 45.24 -6.72 -31.15
C TYR A 69 45.99 -6.75 -32.49
N ASN A 70 45.75 -7.79 -33.30
CA ASN A 70 45.59 -7.81 -34.77
C ASN A 70 45.95 -9.17 -35.42
N SER A 71 45.39 -9.38 -36.63
CA SER A 71 45.48 -10.58 -37.51
C SER A 71 44.55 -11.73 -37.10
N SER A 72 43.67 -12.28 -37.95
CA SER A 72 43.30 -12.00 -39.37
C SER A 72 41.74 -12.01 -39.49
N SER A 73 41.04 -11.39 -40.46
CA SER A 73 41.06 -11.52 -41.94
C SER A 73 40.62 -12.94 -42.40
N ASP A 74 39.63 -13.14 -43.27
CA ASP A 74 38.90 -12.25 -44.22
C ASP A 74 37.42 -12.67 -44.47
N GLU A 75 36.64 -11.79 -45.14
CA GLU A 75 35.43 -12.00 -46.00
C GLU A 75 34.23 -12.85 -45.46
N ASP A 76 32.95 -12.45 -45.54
CA ASP A 76 32.21 -11.18 -45.73
C ASP A 76 30.70 -11.47 -45.35
N GLU A 77 29.60 -10.72 -45.58
CA GLU A 77 29.27 -9.59 -46.49
C GLU A 77 28.28 -8.58 -45.82
N ASP A 78 26.96 -8.81 -45.83
CA ASP A 78 25.89 -7.82 -45.51
C ASP A 78 24.97 -8.23 -44.33
N ASP A 79 24.76 -7.34 -43.34
CA ASP A 79 23.43 -6.73 -43.02
C ASP A 79 23.58 -5.64 -41.91
N GLY A 80 22.84 -4.53 -42.02
CA GLY A 80 23.17 -3.27 -41.32
C GLY A 80 22.33 -2.92 -40.07
N VAL A 81 22.88 -3.10 -38.86
CA VAL A 81 22.25 -2.63 -37.59
C VAL A 81 23.28 -1.94 -36.66
N SER A 82 22.81 -0.96 -35.86
CA SER A 82 23.61 0.00 -35.09
C SER A 82 24.41 -0.59 -33.91
N GLY A 83 25.70 -0.88 -34.12
CA GLY A 83 26.61 -1.39 -33.07
C GLY A 83 27.14 -0.38 -32.03
N SER A 84 26.67 0.87 -31.99
CA SER A 84 27.26 1.93 -31.15
C SER A 84 26.90 1.85 -29.66
N SER A 85 25.77 1.25 -29.29
CA SER A 85 25.27 1.23 -27.90
C SER A 85 25.98 0.23 -26.99
N GLN A 86 26.45 -0.90 -27.52
CA GLN A 86 27.09 -1.95 -26.72
C GLN A 86 28.46 -1.53 -26.19
N ASN A 87 29.29 -0.85 -27.00
CA ASN A 87 30.62 -0.41 -26.55
C ASN A 87 30.54 0.66 -25.46
N ASP A 88 29.60 1.60 -25.56
CA ASP A 88 29.37 2.63 -24.53
C ASP A 88 28.83 2.03 -23.22
N SER A 89 27.97 1.01 -23.30
CA SER A 89 27.52 0.22 -22.14
C SER A 89 28.68 -0.53 -21.47
N VAL A 90 29.52 -1.21 -22.25
CA VAL A 90 30.68 -1.96 -21.73
C VAL A 90 31.73 -1.02 -21.11
N GLN A 91 32.01 0.12 -21.74
CA GLN A 91 32.93 1.12 -21.20
C GLN A 91 32.41 1.69 -19.87
N LYS A 92 31.14 2.12 -19.82
CA LYS A 92 30.50 2.59 -18.56
C LYS A 92 30.52 1.51 -17.48
N ARG A 93 30.27 0.25 -17.82
CA ARG A 93 30.35 -0.88 -16.87
C ARG A 93 31.77 -1.08 -16.33
N LEU A 94 32.79 -0.95 -17.17
CA LEU A 94 34.19 -1.03 -16.76
C LEU A 94 34.58 0.16 -15.87
N ASP A 95 34.17 1.38 -16.23
CA ASP A 95 34.44 2.58 -15.44
C ASP A 95 33.74 2.53 -14.07
N TYR A 96 32.50 2.02 -13.99
CA TYR A 96 31.84 1.74 -12.71
C TYR A 96 32.53 0.64 -11.90
N MET A 97 33.04 -0.43 -12.53
CA MET A 97 33.83 -1.45 -11.82
C MET A 97 35.12 -0.86 -11.25
N ILE A 98 35.82 -0.02 -12.00
CA ILE A 98 37.03 0.67 -11.54
C ILE A 98 36.71 1.61 -10.38
N GLN A 99 35.68 2.46 -10.50
CA GLN A 99 35.24 3.34 -9.41
C GLN A 99 34.79 2.59 -8.15
N PHE A 100 34.12 1.43 -8.31
CA PHE A 100 33.73 0.58 -7.19
C PHE A 100 34.94 -0.04 -6.49
N LEU A 101 35.91 -0.53 -7.25
CA LEU A 101 37.16 -1.09 -6.73
C LEU A 101 38.01 -0.01 -6.06
N ASP A 102 38.18 1.16 -6.67
CA ASP A 102 38.89 2.31 -6.08
C ASP A 102 38.21 2.79 -4.80
N ARG A 103 36.86 2.83 -4.74
CA ARG A 103 36.13 3.17 -3.49
C ARG A 103 36.30 2.11 -2.42
N LYS A 104 36.30 0.82 -2.77
CA LYS A 104 36.61 -0.28 -1.83
C LYS A 104 38.04 -0.19 -1.30
N LEU A 105 39.02 0.05 -2.16
CA LEU A 105 40.45 0.06 -1.80
C LEU A 105 40.85 1.33 -1.04
N SER A 106 40.41 2.51 -1.48
CA SER A 106 40.72 3.80 -0.83
C SER A 106 40.19 3.89 0.61
N SER A 107 39.14 3.13 0.97
CA SER A 107 38.67 2.99 2.36
C SER A 107 39.76 2.50 3.34
N SER A 108 40.82 1.86 2.83
CA SER A 108 41.94 1.33 3.60
C SER A 108 43.18 2.22 3.65
N SER A 109 43.24 3.32 2.87
CA SER A 109 44.46 4.11 2.72
C SER A 109 44.24 5.59 2.34
N SER A 110 43.94 6.43 3.34
CA SER A 110 44.12 7.89 3.28
C SER A 110 44.98 8.36 4.47
N PRO A 111 46.17 8.96 4.23
CA PRO A 111 47.14 9.22 5.30
C PRO A 111 46.99 10.62 5.93
N ASP A 112 45.78 11.08 6.23
CA ASP A 112 45.58 12.43 6.78
C ASP A 112 44.44 12.56 7.82
N THR A 113 44.64 13.48 8.77
CA THR A 113 43.78 13.79 9.94
C THR A 113 43.55 12.68 11.00
N SER A 114 44.20 12.82 12.15
CA SER A 114 44.14 11.89 13.30
C SER A 114 42.86 12.00 14.17
N LYS A 115 41.69 12.29 13.58
CA LYS A 115 40.44 12.56 14.33
C LYS A 115 39.29 11.58 14.09
N ASN A 116 39.29 10.80 13.01
CA ASN A 116 38.16 9.95 12.61
C ASN A 116 38.45 8.44 12.73
N GLN A 117 39.36 8.01 13.61
CA GLN A 117 39.60 6.58 13.84
C GLN A 117 38.54 5.98 14.78
N PRO A 118 37.97 4.79 14.47
CA PRO A 118 37.07 4.08 15.37
C PRO A 118 37.65 3.87 16.78
N LEU A 119 36.85 4.12 17.80
CA LEU A 119 37.21 3.86 19.19
C LEU A 119 37.25 2.34 19.45
N PRO A 120 38.14 1.85 20.35
CA PRO A 120 38.06 0.48 20.84
C PRO A 120 36.73 0.21 21.54
N GLU A 121 36.17 -0.98 21.33
CA GLU A 121 34.85 -1.38 21.84
C GLU A 121 34.92 -2.65 22.69
N PHE A 122 34.19 -2.66 23.79
CA PHE A 122 33.81 -3.83 24.55
C PHE A 122 32.59 -4.49 23.89
N ILE A 123 32.54 -5.83 23.87
CA ILE A 123 31.46 -6.60 23.23
C ILE A 123 30.91 -7.58 24.26
N GLY A 124 29.59 -7.60 24.44
CA GLY A 124 28.90 -8.56 25.31
C GLY A 124 28.95 -9.98 24.74
N THR A 125 29.04 -10.97 25.61
CA THR A 125 29.13 -12.38 25.20
C THR A 125 27.87 -12.79 24.43
N SER A 126 28.04 -13.46 23.29
CA SER A 126 26.93 -14.00 22.51
C SER A 126 26.34 -15.22 23.22
N GLY A 127 25.15 -15.07 23.80
CA GLY A 127 24.41 -16.19 24.40
C GLY A 127 24.16 -17.30 23.37
N GLY A 128 24.33 -18.56 23.78
CA GLY A 128 24.28 -19.74 22.88
C GLY A 128 22.90 -20.07 22.29
N SER A 129 21.88 -19.26 22.55
CA SER A 129 20.46 -19.56 22.27
C SER A 129 19.82 -18.56 21.30
N GLY A 130 19.94 -18.84 19.99
CA GLY A 130 18.92 -18.56 18.96
C GLY A 130 18.58 -17.10 18.57
N VAL A 131 18.19 -16.26 19.51
CA VAL A 131 17.31 -15.09 19.29
C VAL A 131 18.00 -13.89 18.62
N PHE A 132 19.33 -13.81 18.68
CA PHE A 132 20.10 -12.65 18.18
C PHE A 132 20.66 -12.81 16.76
N LYS A 133 19.99 -13.60 15.90
CA LYS A 133 20.34 -13.67 14.47
C LYS A 133 19.70 -12.50 13.72
N PRO A 134 20.47 -11.64 13.01
CA PRO A 134 19.88 -10.63 12.14
C PRO A 134 19.19 -11.31 10.94
N PRO A 135 18.16 -10.68 10.35
CA PRO A 135 17.60 -11.15 9.09
C PRO A 135 18.65 -11.06 7.98
N LEU A 136 18.62 -12.00 7.04
CA LEU A 136 19.50 -11.98 5.88
C LEU A 136 19.03 -10.87 4.92
N ARG A 137 19.82 -9.81 4.76
CA ARG A 137 19.58 -8.79 3.73
C ARG A 137 20.72 -8.74 2.72
N ALA A 138 20.31 -8.67 1.46
CA ALA A 138 21.09 -8.37 0.28
C ALA A 138 20.14 -7.67 -0.71
N PRO A 139 20.62 -6.84 -1.67
CA PRO A 139 19.78 -6.26 -2.72
C PRO A 139 19.05 -7.29 -3.59
N VAL A 140 19.46 -8.55 -3.51
CA VAL A 140 18.80 -9.73 -4.07
C VAL A 140 18.61 -10.76 -2.95
N HIS A 141 17.43 -10.77 -2.32
CA HIS A 141 17.13 -11.69 -1.21
C HIS A 141 16.87 -13.12 -1.70
N PRO A 142 17.67 -14.13 -1.32
CA PRO A 142 17.66 -15.45 -1.98
C PRO A 142 16.39 -16.29 -1.76
N GLY A 143 15.61 -15.99 -0.71
CA GLY A 143 14.32 -16.62 -0.43
C GLY A 143 13.09 -15.81 -0.90
N ARG A 144 13.26 -14.90 -1.87
CA ARG A 144 12.20 -14.00 -2.37
C ARG A 144 12.37 -13.82 -3.90
N PRO A 145 11.30 -13.90 -4.70
CA PRO A 145 11.34 -13.57 -6.12
C PRO A 145 11.84 -12.14 -6.41
N PRO A 146 12.48 -11.89 -7.57
CA PRO A 146 12.83 -10.55 -8.01
C PRO A 146 11.58 -9.66 -8.13
N SER A 147 11.57 -8.52 -7.43
CA SER A 147 10.52 -7.51 -7.57
C SER A 147 10.99 -6.35 -8.46
N LEU A 148 10.08 -5.91 -9.34
CA LEU A 148 10.19 -4.69 -10.11
C LEU A 148 9.69 -3.52 -9.25
N GLU A 149 10.58 -2.62 -8.86
CA GLU A 149 10.23 -1.46 -8.02
C GLU A 149 9.58 -0.38 -8.92
N ILE A 150 8.27 -0.20 -8.81
CA ILE A 150 7.53 0.85 -9.57
C ILE A 150 7.56 2.17 -8.80
N ARG A 151 7.40 2.07 -7.48
CA ARG A 151 7.37 3.20 -6.55
C ARG A 151 8.12 2.80 -5.27
N PRO A 152 9.38 3.21 -5.10
CA PRO A 152 10.18 2.86 -3.93
C PRO A 152 9.64 3.52 -2.65
N HIS A 153 10.28 3.23 -1.53
CA HIS A 153 10.01 3.82 -0.22
C HIS A 153 11.36 4.10 0.47
N PRO A 154 11.52 5.20 1.25
CA PRO A 154 10.49 6.07 1.81
C PRO A 154 10.01 7.21 0.91
N LEU A 155 8.78 7.66 1.15
CA LEU A 155 8.06 8.65 0.34
C LEU A 155 7.61 9.83 1.19
N ARG A 156 7.95 11.05 0.75
CA ARG A 156 7.62 12.30 1.48
C ARG A 156 6.11 12.48 1.63
N GLU A 157 5.34 12.15 0.59
CA GLU A 157 3.88 12.34 0.56
C GLU A 157 3.14 11.57 1.65
N THR A 158 3.55 10.33 1.94
CA THR A 158 2.93 9.50 3.00
C THR A 158 3.07 10.11 4.39
N GLN A 159 4.07 10.97 4.60
CA GLN A 159 4.35 11.63 5.88
C GLN A 159 3.58 12.94 6.04
N VAL A 160 3.04 13.49 4.93
CA VAL A 160 2.13 14.65 4.92
C VAL A 160 0.66 14.19 4.84
N GLY A 161 0.40 12.88 4.86
CA GLY A 161 -0.94 12.28 4.84
C GLY A 161 -1.51 12.02 3.44
N CYS A 162 -0.75 12.25 2.37
CA CYS A 162 -1.18 12.02 0.98
C CYS A 162 -0.89 10.58 0.52
N PHE A 163 -1.42 9.58 1.23
CA PHE A 163 -1.17 8.16 0.93
C PHE A 163 -2.06 7.62 -0.21
N LEU A 164 -1.57 6.56 -0.87
CA LEU A 164 -2.32 5.78 -1.86
C LEU A 164 -3.23 4.76 -1.14
N ARG A 165 -4.43 4.55 -1.66
CA ARG A 165 -5.51 3.77 -1.03
C ARG A 165 -5.80 2.43 -1.70
N ASN A 166 -5.63 2.36 -3.01
CA ASN A 166 -5.95 1.22 -3.85
C ASN A 166 -5.15 1.28 -5.15
N ILE A 167 -5.06 0.16 -5.86
CA ILE A 167 -4.48 0.03 -7.19
C ILE A 167 -5.40 -0.78 -8.10
N PHE A 168 -5.51 -0.40 -9.36
CA PHE A 168 -6.23 -1.15 -10.38
C PHE A 168 -5.40 -1.17 -11.67
N CYS A 169 -5.31 -2.32 -12.32
CA CYS A 169 -4.68 -2.44 -13.64
C CYS A 169 -5.75 -2.62 -14.70
N VAL A 170 -5.64 -1.87 -15.79
CA VAL A 170 -6.55 -1.98 -16.92
C VAL A 170 -5.74 -2.05 -18.21
N ASN A 171 -6.16 -2.91 -19.14
CA ASN A 171 -5.47 -3.15 -20.40
C ASN A 171 -6.41 -2.76 -21.55
N ASP A 172 -5.91 -1.98 -22.50
CA ASP A 172 -6.55 -1.72 -23.79
C ASP A 172 -5.54 -1.91 -24.94
N ASP A 173 -5.95 -1.64 -26.18
CA ASP A 173 -5.09 -1.73 -27.37
C ASP A 173 -3.89 -0.77 -27.32
N ALA A 174 -4.01 0.36 -26.61
CA ALA A 174 -2.94 1.31 -26.42
C ALA A 174 -1.90 0.77 -25.42
N GLY A 175 -2.33 0.16 -24.31
CA GLY A 175 -1.47 -0.63 -23.42
C GLY A 175 -2.00 -0.89 -22.01
N PRO A 176 -1.30 -1.72 -21.21
CA PRO A 176 -1.53 -1.84 -19.78
C PRO A 176 -1.26 -0.52 -19.04
N GLN A 177 -2.21 -0.06 -18.22
CA GLN A 177 -2.10 1.12 -17.37
C GLN A 177 -2.36 0.72 -15.90
N LEU A 178 -1.47 1.16 -15.00
CA LEU A 178 -1.69 1.05 -13.55
C LEU A 178 -2.32 2.36 -13.06
N TRP A 179 -3.44 2.25 -12.37
CA TRP A 179 -4.17 3.36 -11.75
C TRP A 179 -4.12 3.23 -10.23
N SER A 180 -4.06 4.33 -9.49
CA SER A 180 -4.18 4.33 -8.02
C SER A 180 -4.99 5.50 -7.49
N GLY A 181 -5.94 5.24 -6.59
CA GLY A 181 -6.60 6.27 -5.79
C GLY A 181 -5.72 6.74 -4.61
N SER A 182 -5.86 8.01 -4.23
CA SER A 182 -5.19 8.59 -3.06
C SER A 182 -6.15 9.45 -2.21
N GLU A 183 -5.68 9.99 -1.09
CA GLU A 183 -6.43 10.98 -0.29
C GLU A 183 -6.81 12.26 -1.05
N CYS A 184 -6.09 12.62 -2.11
CA CYS A 184 -6.17 13.92 -2.78
C CYS A 184 -6.36 13.87 -4.30
N GLY A 185 -6.48 12.69 -4.91
CA GLY A 185 -6.53 12.55 -6.36
C GLY A 185 -6.51 11.09 -6.82
N ILE A 186 -6.17 10.92 -8.10
CA ILE A 186 -5.87 9.64 -8.75
C ILE A 186 -4.56 9.81 -9.55
N ARG A 187 -3.78 8.72 -9.64
CA ARG A 187 -2.54 8.66 -10.44
C ARG A 187 -2.63 7.53 -11.47
N VAL A 188 -1.89 7.68 -12.56
CA VAL A 188 -1.76 6.66 -13.61
C VAL A 188 -0.30 6.55 -14.09
N TRP A 189 0.17 5.31 -14.28
CA TRP A 189 1.47 4.94 -14.85
C TRP A 189 1.29 4.16 -16.15
N ASP A 190 2.12 4.44 -17.15
CA ASP A 190 2.23 3.63 -18.38
C ASP A 190 3.11 2.39 -18.13
N LEU A 191 2.49 1.20 -18.11
CA LEU A 191 3.21 -0.06 -17.91
C LEU A 191 3.77 -0.65 -19.22
N LYS A 192 3.48 -0.06 -20.39
CA LYS A 192 3.94 -0.53 -21.70
C LYS A 192 5.30 0.07 -22.05
N ASN A 193 5.42 1.38 -21.93
CA ASN A 193 6.61 2.11 -22.38
C ASN A 193 7.60 2.41 -21.24
N GLU A 194 7.11 2.85 -20.07
CA GLU A 194 7.96 3.41 -19.00
C GLU A 194 8.31 2.43 -17.87
N ILE A 195 7.77 1.20 -17.86
CA ILE A 195 7.95 0.21 -16.77
C ILE A 195 9.42 -0.24 -16.53
N TYR A 196 10.29 -0.08 -17.52
CA TYR A 196 11.74 -0.29 -17.42
C TYR A 196 12.55 1.00 -17.72
N GLY A 197 11.88 2.15 -17.76
CA GLY A 197 12.45 3.43 -18.14
C GLY A 197 13.23 4.10 -17.00
N TYR A 198 13.89 5.21 -17.36
CA TYR A 198 14.45 6.14 -16.39
C TYR A 198 13.37 6.63 -15.43
N GLY A 199 13.73 6.80 -14.16
CA GLY A 199 12.87 7.46 -13.18
C GLY A 199 12.55 8.91 -13.53
N ALA A 200 11.63 9.48 -12.76
CA ALA A 200 11.16 10.84 -12.94
C ALA A 200 12.28 11.92 -12.84
N GLU A 201 12.02 13.09 -13.42
CA GLU A 201 12.96 14.22 -13.52
C GLU A 201 13.32 14.84 -12.15
N GLU A 202 14.41 15.60 -12.09
CA GLU A 202 14.87 16.29 -10.86
C GLU A 202 13.76 17.19 -10.27
N GLY A 203 13.20 16.76 -9.13
CA GLY A 203 12.10 17.43 -8.45
C GLY A 203 10.88 16.54 -8.19
N GLU A 204 10.75 15.43 -8.91
CA GLU A 204 9.73 14.40 -8.68
C GLU A 204 10.24 13.30 -7.70
N GLU A 205 9.42 12.31 -7.34
CA GLU A 205 9.78 11.31 -6.32
C GLU A 205 10.86 10.31 -6.84
N GLU A 206 12.13 10.63 -6.54
CA GLU A 206 13.34 9.91 -6.94
C GLU A 206 13.19 8.38 -6.97
N GLY A 207 13.57 7.77 -8.09
CA GLY A 207 13.46 6.32 -8.30
C GLY A 207 12.07 5.81 -8.68
N THR A 208 11.00 6.61 -8.57
CA THR A 208 9.64 6.23 -9.03
C THR A 208 9.55 6.24 -10.56
N VAL A 209 8.77 5.32 -11.14
CA VAL A 209 8.36 5.36 -12.56
C VAL A 209 7.46 6.58 -12.78
N ARG A 210 7.63 7.32 -13.88
CA ARG A 210 6.82 8.52 -14.20
C ARG A 210 5.31 8.22 -14.15
N TYR A 211 4.53 9.19 -13.68
CA TYR A 211 3.08 9.10 -13.57
C TYR A 211 2.39 10.44 -13.88
N CYS A 212 1.14 10.38 -14.33
CA CYS A 212 0.25 11.54 -14.38
C CYS A 212 -0.62 11.59 -13.12
N VAL A 213 -1.04 12.79 -12.72
CA VAL A 213 -1.96 13.03 -11.59
C VAL A 213 -3.23 13.72 -12.11
N SER A 214 -4.38 13.38 -11.51
CA SER A 214 -5.65 14.05 -11.75
C SER A 214 -5.65 15.49 -11.21
N VAL A 215 -6.70 16.25 -11.54
CA VAL A 215 -7.11 17.38 -10.68
C VAL A 215 -7.36 16.92 -9.24
N GLN A 216 -7.14 17.80 -8.26
CA GLN A 216 -7.31 17.46 -6.84
C GLN A 216 -8.79 17.12 -6.53
N CYS A 217 -9.04 15.97 -5.91
CA CYS A 217 -10.38 15.53 -5.52
C CYS A 217 -10.41 14.91 -4.11
N PRO A 218 -11.59 14.74 -3.48
CA PRO A 218 -11.71 14.04 -2.21
C PRO A 218 -11.23 12.59 -2.29
N ALA A 219 -10.79 12.04 -1.15
CA ALA A 219 -10.20 10.72 -1.03
C ALA A 219 -10.93 9.62 -1.83
N THR A 220 -10.16 8.95 -2.68
CA THR A 220 -10.61 7.87 -3.57
C THR A 220 -10.65 6.55 -2.82
N MET A 221 -11.84 6.02 -2.60
CA MET A 221 -12.09 4.85 -1.75
C MET A 221 -11.99 3.53 -2.52
N CYS A 222 -12.51 3.49 -3.75
CA CYS A 222 -12.49 2.33 -4.64
C CYS A 222 -12.35 2.76 -6.11
N VAL A 223 -11.84 1.88 -6.98
CA VAL A 223 -11.59 2.12 -8.41
C VAL A 223 -11.98 0.86 -9.21
N VAL A 224 -12.60 1.04 -10.37
CA VAL A 224 -12.99 -0.04 -11.32
C VAL A 224 -12.71 0.42 -12.74
N GLY A 225 -11.98 -0.38 -13.53
CA GLY A 225 -11.73 -0.10 -14.95
C GLY A 225 -12.84 -0.63 -15.88
N ASP A 226 -13.01 0.04 -17.02
CA ASP A 226 -13.91 -0.34 -18.10
C ASP A 226 -13.16 -0.17 -19.44
N ALA A 227 -12.53 -1.26 -19.90
CA ALA A 227 -11.67 -1.25 -21.07
C ALA A 227 -12.46 -1.01 -22.37
N GLY A 228 -13.67 -1.56 -22.49
CA GLY A 228 -14.52 -1.40 -23.68
C GLY A 228 -14.92 0.05 -23.95
N ASN A 229 -15.10 0.88 -22.91
CA ASN A 229 -15.32 2.32 -23.05
C ASN A 229 -14.05 3.17 -22.94
N ARG A 230 -12.89 2.56 -22.68
CA ARG A 230 -11.61 3.22 -22.37
C ARG A 230 -11.74 4.26 -21.24
N VAL A 231 -12.47 3.90 -20.18
CA VAL A 231 -12.62 4.73 -18.97
C VAL A 231 -12.30 3.98 -17.67
N VAL A 232 -12.02 4.74 -16.62
CA VAL A 232 -11.87 4.25 -15.25
C VAL A 232 -12.87 5.00 -14.37
N TRP A 233 -13.60 4.25 -13.54
CA TRP A 233 -14.57 4.75 -12.58
C TRP A 233 -13.97 4.74 -11.18
N SER A 234 -14.25 5.77 -10.38
CA SER A 234 -13.77 5.86 -9.00
C SER A 234 -14.86 6.32 -8.04
N GLY A 235 -14.95 5.65 -6.89
CA GLY A 235 -15.86 5.99 -5.79
C GLY A 235 -15.12 6.76 -4.70
N HIS A 236 -15.75 7.80 -4.16
CA HIS A 236 -15.08 8.77 -3.27
C HIS A 236 -15.78 8.96 -1.93
N LYS A 237 -15.01 9.49 -0.97
CA LYS A 237 -15.44 9.85 0.39
C LYS A 237 -16.55 10.92 0.45
N ASP A 238 -16.71 11.72 -0.62
CA ASP A 238 -17.81 12.69 -0.76
C ASP A 238 -19.11 12.07 -1.34
N GLY A 239 -19.16 10.74 -1.49
CA GLY A 239 -20.32 10.02 -2.01
C GLY A 239 -20.54 10.14 -3.51
N ARG A 240 -19.56 10.68 -4.25
CA ARG A 240 -19.59 10.78 -5.70
C ARG A 240 -18.90 9.61 -6.37
N ILE A 241 -19.39 9.29 -7.57
CA ILE A 241 -18.66 8.49 -8.56
C ILE A 241 -18.13 9.45 -9.62
N ARG A 242 -16.87 9.23 -10.04
CA ARG A 242 -16.16 10.03 -11.04
C ARG A 242 -15.67 9.14 -12.17
N CYS A 243 -15.63 9.69 -13.38
CA CYS A 243 -15.18 9.03 -14.60
C CYS A 243 -13.92 9.71 -15.13
N TRP A 244 -12.94 8.91 -15.53
CA TRP A 244 -11.66 9.34 -16.07
C TRP A 244 -11.42 8.60 -17.38
N LYS A 245 -10.97 9.30 -18.43
CA LYS A 245 -10.58 8.61 -19.68
C LYS A 245 -9.20 7.99 -19.52
N MET A 246 -8.99 6.83 -20.15
CA MET A 246 -7.66 6.25 -20.29
C MET A 246 -6.76 7.16 -21.13
N MET A 247 -5.46 7.14 -20.84
CA MET A 247 -4.51 8.12 -21.37
C MET A 247 -3.78 7.56 -22.59
N ASP A 248 -3.84 8.25 -23.73
CA ASP A 248 -3.15 7.85 -24.97
C ASP A 248 -1.69 8.34 -24.97
N PHE A 249 -0.83 7.69 -24.20
CA PHE A 249 0.60 8.03 -24.05
C PHE A 249 1.41 8.01 -25.36
N ASN A 250 0.93 7.29 -26.39
CA ASN A 250 1.57 7.25 -27.72
C ASN A 250 1.17 8.44 -28.64
N GLY A 251 0.33 9.37 -28.16
CA GLY A 251 -0.18 10.48 -28.96
C GLY A 251 0.87 11.55 -29.25
N ASN A 252 1.23 11.73 -30.53
CA ASN A 252 2.17 12.76 -31.01
C ASN A 252 1.54 14.17 -31.03
N GLY A 253 0.87 14.57 -29.94
CA GLY A 253 0.14 15.82 -29.79
C GLY A 253 1.01 16.94 -29.22
N ASN A 254 0.92 18.14 -29.81
CA ASN A 254 1.71 19.33 -29.48
C ASN A 254 1.41 19.96 -28.09
N ASP A 255 0.83 19.24 -27.13
CA ASP A 255 0.52 19.77 -25.78
C ASP A 255 1.71 19.64 -24.80
N THR A 256 2.93 19.57 -25.34
CA THR A 256 4.22 19.53 -24.59
C THR A 256 4.54 20.84 -23.84
N GLY A 257 3.55 21.72 -23.66
CA GLY A 257 3.69 23.03 -23.03
C GLY A 257 2.92 23.20 -21.72
N ASN A 258 2.09 22.23 -21.30
CA ASN A 258 1.22 22.44 -20.13
C ASN A 258 1.08 21.17 -19.26
N ARG A 259 1.82 21.13 -18.13
CA ARG A 259 1.74 20.09 -17.07
C ARG A 259 0.41 20.18 -16.28
N SER A 260 -0.74 20.34 -16.95
CA SER A 260 -2.07 20.38 -16.32
C SER A 260 -2.63 18.98 -16.14
N GLY A 261 -2.97 18.59 -14.91
CA GLY A 261 -3.44 17.24 -14.58
C GLY A 261 -4.67 16.79 -15.36
N PHE A 262 -4.80 15.48 -15.57
CA PHE A 262 -5.87 14.93 -16.41
C PHE A 262 -7.25 15.19 -15.79
N LYS A 263 -8.24 15.44 -16.67
CA LYS A 263 -9.51 16.06 -16.29
C LYS A 263 -10.62 15.02 -16.12
N GLU A 264 -11.45 15.25 -15.11
CA GLU A 264 -12.70 14.54 -14.88
C GLU A 264 -13.60 14.60 -16.14
N ALA A 265 -14.10 13.45 -16.59
CA ALA A 265 -14.96 13.34 -17.77
C ALA A 265 -16.44 13.53 -17.40
N LEU A 266 -16.88 12.85 -16.34
CA LEU A 266 -18.25 12.80 -15.82
C LEU A 266 -18.22 12.60 -14.29
N SER A 267 -19.20 13.13 -13.57
CA SER A 267 -19.24 13.14 -12.10
C SER A 267 -20.66 13.38 -11.60
N TRP A 268 -21.14 12.58 -10.65
CA TRP A 268 -22.49 12.69 -10.09
C TRP A 268 -22.56 12.25 -8.62
N GLN A 269 -23.62 12.66 -7.92
CA GLN A 269 -23.85 12.32 -6.52
C GLN A 269 -24.53 10.94 -6.39
N ALA A 270 -23.72 9.89 -6.31
CA ALA A 270 -24.20 8.52 -6.16
C ALA A 270 -24.90 8.28 -4.80
N HIS A 271 -24.20 8.59 -3.71
CA HIS A 271 -24.61 8.33 -2.32
C HIS A 271 -24.50 9.57 -1.43
N ARG A 272 -25.05 9.50 -0.21
CA ARG A 272 -24.92 10.57 0.81
C ARG A 272 -23.72 10.41 1.74
N GLY A 273 -23.21 9.18 1.87
CA GLY A 273 -21.95 8.85 2.53
C GLY A 273 -20.93 8.34 1.50
N PRO A 274 -19.73 7.94 1.93
CA PRO A 274 -18.68 7.40 1.07
C PRO A 274 -19.14 6.26 0.18
N VAL A 275 -18.69 6.27 -1.08
CA VAL A 275 -18.78 5.10 -1.98
C VAL A 275 -17.68 4.12 -1.57
N LEU A 276 -18.04 3.04 -0.88
CA LEU A 276 -17.08 2.10 -0.29
C LEU A 276 -16.62 1.03 -1.29
N SER A 277 -17.52 0.56 -2.15
CA SER A 277 -17.28 -0.51 -3.11
C SER A 277 -18.03 -0.25 -4.42
N MET A 278 -17.52 -0.80 -5.53
CA MET A 278 -18.16 -0.76 -6.85
C MET A 278 -17.84 -2.04 -7.62
N ALA A 279 -18.70 -2.41 -8.58
CA ALA A 279 -18.45 -3.48 -9.54
C ALA A 279 -19.16 -3.19 -10.88
N MET A 280 -18.57 -3.66 -11.98
CA MET A 280 -19.23 -3.70 -13.31
C MET A 280 -19.70 -5.12 -13.58
N THR A 281 -20.93 -5.29 -14.06
CA THR A 281 -21.55 -6.62 -14.24
C THR A 281 -21.39 -7.20 -15.65
N SER A 282 -21.75 -8.48 -15.80
CA SER A 282 -21.96 -9.15 -17.10
C SER A 282 -23.12 -8.60 -17.96
N TYR A 283 -23.68 -7.44 -17.61
CA TYR A 283 -24.68 -6.71 -18.39
C TYR A 283 -24.32 -5.22 -18.58
N GLY A 284 -23.12 -4.80 -18.17
CA GLY A 284 -22.66 -3.40 -18.26
C GLY A 284 -23.31 -2.44 -17.24
N ASP A 285 -24.14 -2.95 -16.33
CA ASP A 285 -24.67 -2.18 -15.21
C ASP A 285 -23.55 -1.92 -14.18
N LEU A 286 -23.36 -0.65 -13.78
CA LEU A 286 -22.42 -0.23 -12.72
C LEU A 286 -23.12 -0.27 -11.36
N TRP A 287 -22.64 -1.10 -10.44
CA TRP A 287 -23.14 -1.21 -9.08
C TRP A 287 -22.22 -0.48 -8.10
N SER A 288 -22.77 0.10 -7.03
CA SER A 288 -21.96 0.63 -5.91
C SER A 288 -22.61 0.48 -4.53
N GLY A 289 -21.76 0.19 -3.54
CA GLY A 289 -22.09 0.09 -2.12
C GLY A 289 -21.60 1.29 -1.31
N SER A 290 -22.38 1.66 -0.29
CA SER A 290 -22.11 2.79 0.62
C SER A 290 -22.21 2.36 2.09
N GLU A 291 -21.77 3.23 2.99
CA GLU A 291 -22.08 3.16 4.42
C GLU A 291 -23.59 2.96 4.66
N GLY A 292 -23.94 2.21 5.71
CA GLY A 292 -25.31 2.02 6.16
C GLY A 292 -26.24 1.29 5.18
N GLY A 293 -25.73 0.26 4.48
CA GLY A 293 -26.55 -0.72 3.73
C GLY A 293 -27.16 -0.23 2.42
N ALA A 294 -26.66 0.87 1.86
CA ALA A 294 -27.14 1.39 0.58
C ALA A 294 -26.40 0.76 -0.61
N ILE A 295 -27.15 0.13 -1.51
CA ILE A 295 -26.68 -0.39 -2.81
C ILE A 295 -27.48 0.31 -3.90
N LYS A 296 -26.78 0.80 -4.92
CA LYS A 296 -27.38 1.42 -6.11
C LYS A 296 -26.79 0.87 -7.40
N ILE A 297 -27.62 0.80 -8.43
CA ILE A 297 -27.25 0.34 -9.78
C ILE A 297 -27.49 1.48 -10.77
N TRP A 298 -26.56 1.69 -11.69
CA TRP A 298 -26.72 2.52 -12.88
C TRP A 298 -26.81 1.63 -14.12
N PRO A 299 -27.95 1.62 -14.85
CA PRO A 299 -28.09 0.80 -16.05
C PRO A 299 -27.09 1.16 -17.15
N TRP A 300 -26.57 0.15 -17.85
CA TRP A 300 -25.71 0.34 -19.03
C TRP A 300 -26.25 1.43 -19.97
N GLU A 301 -27.54 1.34 -20.31
CA GLU A 301 -28.20 2.18 -21.30
C GLU A 301 -28.27 3.68 -20.91
N ALA A 302 -28.04 4.02 -19.63
CA ALA A 302 -27.92 5.39 -19.15
C ALA A 302 -26.47 5.88 -19.14
N ILE A 303 -25.51 4.98 -18.88
CA ILE A 303 -24.07 5.25 -18.92
C ILE A 303 -23.64 5.55 -20.37
N GLU A 304 -24.01 4.69 -21.32
CA GLU A 304 -23.75 4.84 -22.76
C GLU A 304 -24.23 6.22 -23.27
N LYS A 305 -25.50 6.56 -23.01
CA LYS A 305 -26.11 7.85 -23.37
C LYS A 305 -25.45 9.06 -22.72
N SER A 306 -24.75 8.88 -21.59
CA SER A 306 -24.02 9.96 -20.92
C SER A 306 -22.61 10.17 -21.49
N LEU A 307 -21.96 9.10 -21.94
CA LEU A 307 -20.62 9.13 -22.53
C LEU A 307 -20.62 9.63 -23.98
N THR A 308 -21.73 9.48 -24.70
CA THR A 308 -21.93 10.00 -26.07
C THR A 308 -22.25 11.49 -26.15
N LEU A 309 -22.62 12.15 -25.04
CA LEU A 309 -22.95 13.58 -25.02
C LEU A 309 -21.70 14.46 -25.13
N THR A 310 -21.86 15.65 -25.73
CA THR A 310 -20.73 16.54 -26.01
C THR A 310 -20.21 17.25 -24.75
N VAL A 311 -19.02 17.85 -24.86
CA VAL A 311 -18.38 18.59 -23.75
C VAL A 311 -19.26 19.75 -23.22
N GLY A 312 -20.11 20.35 -24.06
CA GLY A 312 -21.07 21.38 -23.64
C GLY A 312 -22.27 20.83 -22.86
N GLU A 313 -22.59 19.55 -23.04
CA GLU A 313 -23.78 18.90 -22.47
C GLU A 313 -23.48 18.10 -21.19
N ARG A 314 -22.23 18.13 -20.69
CA ARG A 314 -21.77 17.38 -19.50
C ARG A 314 -22.68 17.54 -18.27
N HIS A 315 -23.31 18.69 -18.06
CA HIS A 315 -24.24 18.88 -16.95
C HIS A 315 -25.55 18.08 -17.13
N MET A 316 -26.04 17.95 -18.37
CA MET A 316 -27.16 17.07 -18.71
C MET A 316 -26.75 15.60 -18.60
N ALA A 317 -25.56 15.23 -19.09
CA ALA A 317 -25.01 13.88 -18.92
C ALA A 317 -24.95 13.46 -17.45
N ALA A 318 -24.41 14.32 -16.57
CA ALA A 318 -24.37 14.08 -15.13
C ALA A 318 -25.76 13.94 -14.53
N LEU A 319 -26.72 14.82 -14.89
CA LEU A 319 -28.10 14.75 -14.39
C LEU A 319 -28.89 13.53 -14.89
N LEU A 320 -28.57 13.00 -16.07
CA LEU A 320 -29.18 11.77 -16.60
C LEU A 320 -28.69 10.54 -15.80
N VAL A 321 -27.39 10.45 -15.53
CA VAL A 321 -26.83 9.38 -14.69
C VAL A 321 -27.26 9.52 -13.23
N GLU A 322 -27.28 10.73 -12.67
CA GLU A 322 -27.73 10.95 -11.27
C GLU A 322 -29.21 10.57 -11.04
N ARG A 323 -30.02 10.47 -12.10
CA ARG A 323 -31.47 10.15 -12.03
C ARG A 323 -31.85 8.75 -12.49
N SER A 324 -30.94 8.03 -13.17
CA SER A 324 -31.19 6.66 -13.67
C SER A 324 -30.88 5.56 -12.67
N TYR A 325 -30.49 5.90 -11.43
CA TYR A 325 -30.14 4.89 -10.44
C TYR A 325 -31.35 4.10 -9.94
N ILE A 326 -31.13 2.80 -9.72
CA ILE A 326 -32.09 1.91 -9.09
C ILE A 326 -31.60 1.65 -7.65
N ASP A 327 -32.49 1.83 -6.67
CA ASP A 327 -32.22 1.64 -5.25
C ASP A 327 -32.81 0.29 -4.78
N LEU A 328 -31.94 -0.73 -4.71
CA LEU A 328 -32.33 -2.10 -4.32
C LEU A 328 -32.93 -2.18 -2.92
N ARG A 329 -32.59 -1.23 -2.03
CA ARG A 329 -33.15 -1.18 -0.67
C ARG A 329 -34.65 -0.92 -0.68
N SER A 330 -35.12 -0.13 -1.65
CA SER A 330 -36.54 0.17 -1.83
C SER A 330 -37.32 -1.01 -2.42
N GLN A 331 -36.71 -1.76 -3.34
CA GLN A 331 -37.31 -2.95 -3.96
C GLN A 331 -37.32 -4.14 -2.99
N ALA A 332 -36.21 -4.41 -2.30
CA ALA A 332 -36.12 -5.46 -1.29
C ALA A 332 -37.18 -5.27 -0.19
N ALA A 333 -37.33 -4.05 0.34
CA ALA A 333 -38.29 -3.73 1.40
C ALA A 333 -39.77 -3.98 1.05
N LEU A 334 -40.12 -4.12 -0.24
CA LEU A 334 -41.46 -4.52 -0.70
C LEU A 334 -41.67 -6.04 -0.68
N SER A 335 -40.60 -6.83 -0.82
CA SER A 335 -40.64 -8.30 -0.73
C SER A 335 -40.48 -8.82 0.71
N CYS A 336 -39.63 -8.18 1.52
CA CYS A 336 -39.25 -8.66 2.85
C CYS A 336 -39.93 -7.86 3.99
N VAL A 337 -41.24 -8.05 4.17
CA VAL A 337 -41.98 -7.43 5.27
C VAL A 337 -41.54 -8.01 6.63
N GLY A 338 -40.55 -7.35 7.27
CA GLY A 338 -40.37 -7.39 8.72
C GLY A 338 -39.11 -8.05 9.30
N SER A 339 -38.11 -8.51 8.54
CA SER A 339 -36.94 -9.20 9.14
C SER A 339 -35.53 -8.92 8.58
N CYS A 340 -35.35 -8.25 7.44
CA CYS A 340 -34.02 -8.07 6.83
C CYS A 340 -33.18 -6.88 7.33
N ASN A 341 -33.50 -6.29 8.50
CA ASN A 341 -32.97 -4.98 8.90
C ASN A 341 -31.45 -4.93 9.18
N ASN A 342 -30.79 -6.04 9.55
CA ASN A 342 -29.40 -5.99 10.03
C ASN A 342 -28.37 -5.85 8.90
N MET A 343 -28.45 -6.61 7.82
CA MET A 343 -27.55 -6.37 6.67
C MET A 343 -27.85 -5.02 6.01
N PHE A 344 -29.13 -4.67 5.79
CA PHE A 344 -29.51 -3.37 5.22
C PHE A 344 -29.29 -2.17 6.17
N THR A 345 -28.63 -2.33 7.31
CA THR A 345 -28.09 -1.23 8.12
C THR A 345 -26.56 -1.25 8.28
N SER A 346 -25.89 -2.25 7.70
CA SER A 346 -24.43 -2.48 7.79
C SER A 346 -23.69 -1.98 6.54
N ASP A 347 -22.43 -1.58 6.68
CA ASP A 347 -21.64 -0.97 5.60
C ASP A 347 -21.31 -1.97 4.48
N VAL A 348 -21.56 -1.59 3.20
CA VAL A 348 -21.30 -2.46 2.03
C VAL A 348 -19.85 -2.28 1.57
N LYS A 349 -18.94 -3.00 2.25
CA LYS A 349 -17.49 -2.81 2.14
C LYS A 349 -16.86 -3.46 0.90
N TYR A 350 -17.40 -4.58 0.43
CA TYR A 350 -16.86 -5.33 -0.71
C TYR A 350 -17.97 -5.64 -1.71
N MET A 351 -17.63 -5.60 -2.99
CA MET A 351 -18.54 -5.93 -4.09
C MET A 351 -17.73 -6.57 -5.22
N ILE A 352 -18.21 -7.68 -5.76
CA ILE A 352 -17.58 -8.41 -6.87
C ILE A 352 -18.65 -8.87 -7.86
N SER A 353 -18.26 -8.96 -9.14
CA SER A 353 -19.07 -9.54 -10.21
C SER A 353 -18.56 -10.95 -10.52
N ASP A 354 -19.45 -11.92 -10.41
CA ASP A 354 -19.25 -13.28 -10.90
C ASP A 354 -19.75 -13.33 -12.35
N HIS A 355 -18.80 -13.21 -13.28
CA HIS A 355 -19.07 -13.30 -14.72
C HIS A 355 -19.28 -14.74 -15.19
N CYS A 356 -18.95 -15.77 -14.40
CA CYS A 356 -19.21 -17.16 -14.73
C CYS A 356 -20.71 -17.47 -14.55
N GLY A 357 -21.23 -17.17 -13.35
CA GLY A 357 -22.63 -17.40 -12.96
C GLY A 357 -23.58 -16.22 -13.15
N ALA A 358 -23.12 -15.11 -13.74
CA ALA A 358 -23.87 -13.87 -13.98
C ALA A 358 -24.52 -13.27 -12.71
N LYS A 359 -23.72 -13.13 -11.63
CA LYS A 359 -24.17 -12.71 -10.30
C LYS A 359 -23.33 -11.56 -9.75
N VAL A 360 -23.88 -10.84 -8.76
CA VAL A 360 -23.13 -9.87 -7.95
C VAL A 360 -23.13 -10.33 -6.50
N TRP A 361 -21.97 -10.28 -5.84
CA TRP A 361 -21.90 -10.42 -4.39
C TRP A 361 -21.65 -9.06 -3.75
N SER A 362 -22.31 -8.81 -2.62
CA SER A 362 -22.07 -7.66 -1.76
C SER A 362 -21.81 -8.12 -0.33
N ALA A 363 -20.75 -7.65 0.31
CA ALA A 363 -20.36 -8.09 1.65
C ALA A 363 -20.14 -6.94 2.63
N GLY A 364 -20.59 -7.15 3.87
CA GLY A 364 -20.15 -6.40 5.05
C GLY A 364 -19.06 -7.16 5.81
N TYR A 365 -18.89 -6.84 7.10
CA TYR A 365 -17.92 -7.55 7.96
C TYR A 365 -18.36 -8.98 8.35
N MET A 366 -19.66 -9.22 8.47
CA MET A 366 -20.25 -10.44 9.09
C MET A 366 -21.23 -11.19 8.18
N SER A 367 -21.56 -10.63 7.01
CA SER A 367 -22.64 -11.14 6.15
C SER A 367 -22.40 -10.85 4.66
N PHE A 368 -22.97 -11.73 3.84
CA PHE A 368 -22.91 -11.73 2.38
C PHE A 368 -24.34 -11.75 1.83
N ALA A 369 -24.57 -10.98 0.78
CA ALA A 369 -25.74 -11.09 -0.08
C ALA A 369 -25.33 -11.39 -1.52
N LEU A 370 -26.07 -12.31 -2.14
CA LEU A 370 -25.92 -12.76 -3.51
C LEU A 370 -27.09 -12.26 -4.32
N TRP A 371 -26.80 -11.61 -5.45
CA TRP A 371 -27.78 -10.98 -6.33
C TRP A 371 -27.64 -11.54 -7.75
N ASP A 372 -28.75 -11.62 -8.48
CA ASP A 372 -28.72 -11.87 -9.93
C ASP A 372 -28.27 -10.61 -10.67
N ALA A 373 -27.31 -10.69 -11.59
CA ALA A 373 -26.80 -9.50 -12.29
C ALA A 373 -27.75 -8.96 -13.37
N ARG A 374 -28.76 -9.73 -13.78
CA ARG A 374 -29.69 -9.45 -14.87
C ARG A 374 -31.06 -9.00 -14.37
N THR A 375 -31.67 -9.77 -13.47
CA THR A 375 -32.97 -9.44 -12.84
C THR A 375 -32.81 -8.46 -11.68
N ARG A 376 -31.60 -8.39 -11.08
CA ARG A 376 -31.22 -7.56 -9.92
C ARG A 376 -31.88 -8.02 -8.61
N GLU A 377 -32.46 -9.22 -8.59
CA GLU A 377 -33.13 -9.79 -7.42
C GLU A 377 -32.12 -10.36 -6.39
N LEU A 378 -32.53 -10.36 -5.12
CA LEU A 378 -31.75 -10.95 -4.03
C LEU A 378 -31.95 -12.47 -4.02
N LEU A 379 -30.91 -13.22 -4.40
CA LEU A 379 -30.93 -14.69 -4.47
C LEU A 379 -30.68 -15.34 -3.10
N LYS A 380 -29.80 -14.76 -2.27
CA LYS A 380 -29.41 -15.34 -0.97
C LYS A 380 -28.87 -14.30 0.00
N LEU A 381 -29.13 -14.49 1.30
CA LEU A 381 -28.55 -13.73 2.41
C LEU A 381 -28.00 -14.73 3.45
N PHE A 382 -26.73 -14.60 3.82
CA PHE A 382 -26.05 -15.53 4.71
C PHE A 382 -24.90 -14.88 5.50
N ASN A 383 -24.56 -15.46 6.64
CA ASN A 383 -23.48 -14.99 7.51
C ASN A 383 -22.10 -15.57 7.13
N ILE A 384 -21.05 -15.16 7.83
CA ILE A 384 -19.67 -15.66 7.65
C ILE A 384 -19.49 -17.17 7.85
N ASP A 385 -20.45 -17.89 8.44
CA ASP A 385 -20.43 -19.34 8.61
C ASP A 385 -21.33 -20.07 7.58
N GLY A 386 -21.87 -19.35 6.60
CA GLY A 386 -22.73 -19.89 5.54
C GLY A 386 -24.15 -20.21 5.97
N GLN A 387 -24.55 -19.80 7.17
CA GLN A 387 -25.91 -19.96 7.66
C GLN A 387 -26.81 -18.88 7.06
N ILE A 388 -27.97 -19.29 6.55
CA ILE A 388 -28.99 -18.37 6.01
C ILE A 388 -29.65 -17.62 7.18
N GLU A 389 -29.77 -16.29 7.08
CA GLU A 389 -30.46 -15.48 8.09
C GLU A 389 -31.98 -15.73 8.02
N ASN A 390 -32.48 -16.63 8.88
CA ASN A 390 -33.83 -17.17 8.78
C ASN A 390 -34.92 -16.26 9.38
N MET A 391 -35.99 -16.03 8.62
CA MET A 391 -37.08 -15.07 8.89
C MET A 391 -37.96 -15.34 10.13
N SER A 392 -37.65 -16.32 10.98
CA SER A 392 -38.56 -16.82 12.03
C SER A 392 -38.11 -16.63 13.48
N SER A 393 -36.79 -16.57 13.76
CA SER A 393 -36.27 -16.63 15.14
C SER A 393 -36.39 -15.34 15.95
N ILE A 394 -36.95 -14.27 15.37
CA ILE A 394 -37.17 -12.98 16.03
C ILE A 394 -38.60 -12.87 16.60
N GLN A 395 -39.55 -13.64 16.06
CA GLN A 395 -40.98 -13.46 16.33
C GLN A 395 -41.37 -13.79 17.79
N ASP A 396 -40.76 -14.81 18.40
CA ASP A 396 -40.97 -15.15 19.81
C ASP A 396 -40.47 -14.03 20.75
N SER A 397 -39.32 -13.41 20.43
CA SER A 397 -38.72 -12.35 21.27
C SER A 397 -39.55 -11.07 21.32
N LEU A 398 -40.25 -10.73 20.23
CA LEU A 398 -41.13 -9.55 20.16
C LEU A 398 -42.48 -9.80 20.85
N MET A 399 -42.96 -11.05 20.87
CA MET A 399 -44.27 -11.37 21.47
C MET A 399 -44.26 -11.29 23.00
N GLU A 400 -43.10 -11.48 23.66
CA GLU A 400 -42.96 -11.19 25.10
C GLU A 400 -42.98 -9.68 25.43
N GLU A 401 -42.43 -8.82 24.57
CA GLU A 401 -42.46 -7.35 24.78
C GLU A 401 -43.87 -6.77 24.56
N GLU A 402 -44.60 -7.21 23.54
CA GLU A 402 -45.92 -6.64 23.23
C GLU A 402 -46.98 -6.97 24.31
N VAL A 403 -46.80 -8.08 25.04
CA VAL A 403 -47.61 -8.42 26.22
C VAL A 403 -47.29 -7.51 27.40
N ARG A 404 -46.02 -7.09 27.58
CA ARG A 404 -45.61 -6.16 28.65
C ARG A 404 -46.14 -4.74 28.46
N MET A 405 -46.27 -4.25 27.23
CA MET A 405 -46.71 -2.86 26.99
C MET A 405 -48.23 -2.62 27.12
N LYS A 406 -49.06 -3.67 27.23
CA LYS A 406 -50.53 -3.52 27.32
C LYS A 406 -51.07 -3.11 28.70
N PHE A 407 -50.21 -2.94 29.70
CA PHE A 407 -50.54 -2.35 31.00
C PHE A 407 -49.86 -0.98 31.22
N VAL A 408 -50.41 0.08 30.61
CA VAL A 408 -50.57 1.45 31.16
C VAL A 408 -51.16 2.34 30.05
N SER A 409 -52.45 2.64 30.14
CA SER A 409 -53.10 3.66 29.30
C SER A 409 -54.35 4.21 29.98
N GLY A 410 -54.33 5.48 30.38
CA GLY A 410 -55.49 6.07 31.04
C GLY A 410 -55.34 7.53 31.42
N LEU A 411 -55.56 8.46 30.47
CA LEU A 411 -56.49 9.59 30.60
C LEU A 411 -56.51 10.48 29.33
N LYS A 412 -57.57 11.30 29.22
CA LYS A 412 -57.85 12.27 28.13
C LYS A 412 -57.70 13.71 28.70
N GLU A 413 -57.82 14.85 28.00
CA GLU A 413 -58.25 15.15 26.63
C GLU A 413 -57.79 16.59 26.19
N LYS A 414 -57.39 16.77 24.91
CA LYS A 414 -57.60 18.01 24.07
C LYS A 414 -56.90 19.37 24.50
N PRO A 415 -56.95 20.47 23.70
CA PRO A 415 -56.13 20.61 22.47
C PRO A 415 -55.62 22.05 22.11
N GLN A 416 -54.38 22.26 21.61
CA GLN A 416 -54.11 23.38 20.67
C GLN A 416 -52.78 23.32 19.87
N ASN A 417 -52.72 24.17 18.84
CA ASN A 417 -51.77 24.23 17.72
C ASN A 417 -50.26 24.22 18.06
N SER A 418 -49.48 23.33 17.43
CA SER A 418 -48.02 23.50 17.23
C SER A 418 -47.44 22.67 16.06
N PHE A 419 -48.22 22.45 14.99
CA PHE A 419 -47.82 21.70 13.78
C PHE A 419 -46.80 22.48 12.91
N ASN A 420 -45.55 22.55 13.38
CA ASN A 420 -44.36 22.76 12.53
C ASN A 420 -43.03 22.46 13.25
N PHE A 421 -42.99 22.51 14.59
CA PHE A 421 -41.78 22.19 15.36
C PHE A 421 -41.52 20.68 15.44
N PHE A 422 -42.58 19.91 15.70
CA PHE A 422 -42.49 18.46 15.96
C PHE A 422 -41.99 17.60 14.79
N GLN A 423 -42.10 18.06 13.54
CA GLN A 423 -41.63 17.27 12.39
C GLN A 423 -40.10 17.36 12.22
N ARG A 424 -39.50 18.51 12.57
CA ARG A 424 -38.03 18.63 12.63
C ARG A 424 -37.44 17.89 13.82
N SER A 425 -38.08 17.96 15.00
CA SER A 425 -37.61 17.18 16.16
C SER A 425 -37.78 15.68 15.96
N ARG A 426 -38.89 15.20 15.36
CA ARG A 426 -39.09 13.78 15.06
C ARG A 426 -38.04 13.23 14.08
N ASN A 427 -37.65 14.00 13.06
CA ASN A 427 -36.57 13.61 12.15
C ASN A 427 -35.20 13.60 12.84
N ALA A 428 -34.92 14.57 13.72
CA ALA A 428 -33.68 14.59 14.50
C ALA A 428 -33.60 13.42 15.51
N ILE A 429 -34.71 13.10 16.19
CA ILE A 429 -34.82 11.98 17.13
C ILE A 429 -34.72 10.63 16.39
N LEU A 430 -35.31 10.50 15.19
CA LEU A 430 -35.11 9.32 14.34
C LEU A 430 -33.65 9.17 13.92
N GLY A 431 -32.98 10.24 13.47
CA GLY A 431 -31.56 10.22 13.14
C GLY A 431 -30.66 9.87 14.34
N ALA A 432 -31.00 10.35 15.53
CA ALA A 432 -30.30 10.00 16.77
C ALA A 432 -30.53 8.53 17.18
N ALA A 433 -31.77 8.03 17.11
CA ALA A 433 -32.10 6.63 17.42
C ALA A 433 -31.57 5.62 16.37
N ASP A 434 -31.34 6.09 15.14
CA ASP A 434 -30.68 5.38 14.05
C ASP A 434 -29.15 5.35 14.25
N ALA A 435 -28.54 6.47 14.65
CA ALA A 435 -27.14 6.51 15.07
C ALA A 435 -26.88 5.65 16.32
N VAL A 436 -27.74 5.71 17.34
CA VAL A 436 -27.65 4.85 18.54
C VAL A 436 -27.83 3.38 18.18
N ARG A 437 -28.68 3.02 17.20
CA ARG A 437 -28.77 1.63 16.71
C ARG A 437 -27.53 1.18 15.94
N ARG A 438 -26.90 2.04 15.14
CA ARG A 438 -25.56 1.74 14.55
C ARG A 438 -24.49 1.50 15.61
N VAL A 439 -24.49 2.27 16.70
CA VAL A 439 -23.56 2.09 17.83
C VAL A 439 -23.88 0.82 18.63
N ALA A 440 -25.15 0.54 18.91
CA ALA A 440 -25.58 -0.66 19.63
C ALA A 440 -25.30 -1.94 18.82
N ALA A 441 -25.53 -1.93 17.50
CA ALA A 441 -25.17 -3.03 16.62
C ALA A 441 -23.65 -3.29 16.64
N LYS A 442 -22.81 -2.24 16.59
CA LYS A 442 -21.35 -2.38 16.74
C LYS A 442 -20.91 -2.85 18.14
N GLY A 443 -21.75 -2.73 19.16
CA GLY A 443 -21.47 -3.14 20.54
C GLY A 443 -21.96 -4.54 20.93
N ALA A 444 -22.58 -5.30 20.01
CA ALA A 444 -23.29 -6.54 20.32
C ALA A 444 -22.64 -7.83 19.78
N PHE A 445 -21.52 -7.74 19.05
CA PHE A 445 -20.85 -8.91 18.46
C PHE A 445 -19.73 -9.44 19.36
N GLY A 446 -19.68 -10.77 19.52
CA GLY A 446 -18.53 -11.47 20.10
C GLY A 446 -17.43 -11.71 19.05
N ASP A 447 -16.18 -11.83 19.52
CA ASP A 447 -14.98 -12.16 18.75
C ASP A 447 -14.79 -11.39 17.41
N ASP A 448 -14.16 -10.21 17.50
CA ASP A 448 -13.63 -9.38 16.39
C ASP A 448 -12.63 -10.12 15.44
N ASN A 449 -12.32 -11.37 15.78
CA ASN A 449 -11.31 -12.23 15.18
C ASN A 449 -11.74 -12.92 13.87
N ARG A 450 -13.00 -12.77 13.39
CA ARG A 450 -13.45 -13.37 12.11
C ARG A 450 -14.24 -12.41 11.21
N ARG A 451 -13.88 -11.12 11.18
CA ARG A 451 -14.47 -10.18 10.21
C ARG A 451 -13.87 -10.36 8.81
N THR A 452 -14.71 -10.27 7.77
CA THR A 452 -14.30 -10.29 6.36
C THR A 452 -13.48 -9.03 6.06
N GLU A 453 -12.28 -9.21 5.51
CA GLU A 453 -11.36 -8.13 5.14
C GLU A 453 -11.02 -8.11 3.64
N ALA A 454 -11.20 -9.23 2.92
CA ALA A 454 -11.00 -9.35 1.47
C ALA A 454 -11.98 -10.34 0.81
N LEU A 455 -12.28 -10.15 -0.49
CA LEU A 455 -13.23 -10.93 -1.28
C LEU A 455 -12.82 -10.92 -2.76
N ILE A 456 -12.79 -12.07 -3.46
CA ILE A 456 -12.47 -12.17 -4.90
C ILE A 456 -13.18 -13.35 -5.60
N THR A 457 -13.35 -13.26 -6.92
CA THR A 457 -13.79 -14.37 -7.80
C THR A 457 -12.59 -15.08 -8.47
N THR A 458 -12.70 -16.38 -8.72
CA THR A 458 -11.75 -17.15 -9.54
C THR A 458 -12.40 -17.58 -10.87
N ILE A 459 -11.57 -17.88 -11.88
CA ILE A 459 -12.01 -18.19 -13.26
C ILE A 459 -12.78 -19.52 -13.39
N ASP A 460 -12.82 -20.33 -12.34
CA ASP A 460 -13.69 -21.51 -12.21
C ASP A 460 -15.09 -21.21 -11.64
N GLY A 461 -15.41 -19.94 -11.36
CA GLY A 461 -16.69 -19.51 -10.77
C GLY A 461 -16.77 -19.70 -9.24
N MET A 462 -15.65 -20.02 -8.58
CA MET A 462 -15.57 -20.04 -7.11
C MET A 462 -15.32 -18.64 -6.55
N VAL A 463 -15.67 -18.46 -5.28
CA VAL A 463 -15.48 -17.20 -4.55
C VAL A 463 -14.62 -17.44 -3.32
N TRP A 464 -13.71 -16.50 -3.04
CA TRP A 464 -12.72 -16.60 -1.97
C TRP A 464 -12.79 -15.39 -1.04
N THR A 465 -12.82 -15.65 0.27
CA THR A 465 -12.88 -14.62 1.32
C THR A 465 -11.72 -14.74 2.29
N GLY A 466 -11.12 -13.61 2.66
CA GLY A 466 -10.07 -13.52 3.68
C GLY A 466 -10.54 -12.79 4.94
N PHE A 467 -10.08 -13.24 6.11
CA PHE A 467 -10.55 -12.79 7.43
C PHE A 467 -9.46 -12.17 8.32
N SER A 468 -9.89 -11.44 9.36
CA SER A 468 -9.03 -10.71 10.30
C SER A 468 -8.07 -11.59 11.14
N ASN A 469 -8.30 -12.90 11.25
CA ASN A 469 -7.37 -13.85 11.87
C ASN A 469 -6.43 -14.56 10.88
N GLY A 470 -6.51 -14.27 9.58
CA GLY A 470 -5.71 -14.94 8.56
C GLY A 470 -6.35 -16.22 7.97
N LEU A 471 -7.58 -16.55 8.37
CA LEU A 471 -8.38 -17.58 7.73
C LEU A 471 -8.74 -17.16 6.29
N LEU A 472 -8.73 -18.14 5.39
CA LEU A 472 -9.27 -18.09 4.04
C LEU A 472 -10.40 -19.11 3.92
N VAL A 473 -11.47 -18.78 3.19
CA VAL A 473 -12.61 -19.68 2.95
C VAL A 473 -12.99 -19.62 1.47
N GLN A 474 -13.20 -20.79 0.88
CA GLN A 474 -13.70 -20.98 -0.48
C GLN A 474 -15.22 -21.24 -0.45
N TRP A 475 -15.93 -20.67 -1.41
CA TRP A 475 -17.37 -20.75 -1.59
C TRP A 475 -17.72 -21.10 -3.05
N ASP A 476 -18.85 -21.75 -3.29
CA ASP A 476 -19.42 -21.86 -4.64
C ASP A 476 -20.09 -20.54 -5.06
N GLY A 477 -20.33 -20.37 -6.36
CA GLY A 477 -21.11 -19.25 -6.92
C GLY A 477 -22.58 -19.19 -6.48
N ASN A 478 -23.02 -20.03 -5.52
CA ASN A 478 -24.36 -20.00 -4.91
C ASN A 478 -24.28 -19.68 -3.40
N GLY A 479 -23.14 -19.22 -2.90
CA GLY A 479 -22.94 -18.84 -1.50
C GLY A 479 -22.90 -20.03 -0.53
N ASN A 480 -22.52 -21.22 -0.97
CA ASN A 480 -22.31 -22.40 -0.13
C ASN A 480 -20.83 -22.50 0.23
N ARG A 481 -20.53 -22.65 1.52
CA ARG A 481 -19.16 -22.81 2.04
C ARG A 481 -18.59 -24.17 1.60
N LEU A 482 -17.39 -24.19 1.03
CA LEU A 482 -16.74 -25.41 0.51
C LEU A 482 -15.55 -25.86 1.36
N GLN A 483 -14.55 -24.99 1.52
CA GLN A 483 -13.25 -25.35 2.13
C GLN A 483 -12.69 -24.19 2.96
N GLU A 484 -11.80 -24.51 3.90
CA GLU A 484 -11.16 -23.55 4.82
C GLU A 484 -9.65 -23.78 4.89
N PHE A 485 -8.87 -22.69 4.84
CA PHE A 485 -7.41 -22.72 4.84
C PHE A 485 -6.86 -21.67 5.80
N HIS A 486 -5.85 -22.03 6.60
CA HIS A 486 -5.28 -21.13 7.60
C HIS A 486 -3.75 -21.29 7.62
N TYR A 487 -3.09 -20.64 6.66
CA TYR A 487 -1.65 -20.75 6.43
C TYR A 487 -0.80 -19.71 7.18
N HIS A 488 -1.43 -18.73 7.82
CA HIS A 488 -0.76 -17.57 8.40
C HIS A 488 -1.70 -16.86 9.39
N SER A 489 -1.21 -16.45 10.56
CA SER A 489 -2.05 -16.01 11.69
C SER A 489 -2.33 -14.50 11.76
N PHE A 490 -1.88 -13.73 10.77
CA PHE A 490 -2.18 -12.30 10.65
C PHE A 490 -3.33 -12.10 9.66
N ALA A 491 -4.13 -11.04 9.84
CA ALA A 491 -5.23 -10.68 8.95
C ALA A 491 -4.85 -10.71 7.46
N VAL A 492 -5.70 -11.35 6.65
CA VAL A 492 -5.74 -11.08 5.20
C VAL A 492 -6.21 -9.63 5.02
N GLN A 493 -5.71 -8.94 4.01
CA GLN A 493 -6.10 -7.57 3.68
C GLN A 493 -6.54 -7.41 2.22
N CYS A 494 -5.91 -8.16 1.31
CA CYS A 494 -6.22 -8.12 -0.12
C CYS A 494 -6.06 -9.49 -0.77
N LEU A 495 -6.80 -9.69 -1.87
CA LEU A 495 -6.80 -10.89 -2.70
C LEU A 495 -6.84 -10.47 -4.17
N CYS A 496 -6.06 -11.11 -5.03
CA CYS A 496 -6.26 -11.03 -6.48
C CYS A 496 -6.02 -12.40 -7.14
N THR A 497 -6.42 -12.52 -8.40
CA THR A 497 -6.39 -13.79 -9.15
C THR A 497 -5.77 -13.58 -10.53
N PHE A 498 -5.02 -14.57 -11.00
CA PHE A 498 -4.53 -14.61 -12.38
C PHE A 498 -4.34 -16.07 -12.82
N GLY A 499 -5.00 -16.44 -13.93
CA GLY A 499 -5.09 -17.83 -14.36
C GLY A 499 -5.58 -18.74 -13.22
N SER A 500 -4.86 -19.83 -12.98
CA SER A 500 -5.12 -20.78 -11.90
C SER A 500 -4.46 -20.41 -10.55
N ARG A 501 -4.01 -19.16 -10.35
CA ARG A 501 -3.34 -18.71 -9.12
C ARG A 501 -4.13 -17.64 -8.37
N ILE A 502 -4.13 -17.77 -7.05
CA ILE A 502 -4.73 -16.81 -6.10
C ILE A 502 -3.59 -16.20 -5.28
N TRP A 503 -3.54 -14.88 -5.21
CA TRP A 503 -2.52 -14.12 -4.50
C TRP A 503 -3.13 -13.51 -3.25
N VAL A 504 -2.51 -13.75 -2.10
CA VAL A 504 -3.03 -13.40 -0.78
C VAL A 504 -2.09 -12.42 -0.09
N GLY A 505 -2.57 -11.22 0.19
CA GLY A 505 -1.81 -10.19 0.90
C GLY A 505 -2.21 -10.04 2.36
N TYR A 506 -1.21 -9.96 3.25
CA TYR A 506 -1.40 -9.92 4.70
C TYR A 506 -0.99 -8.58 5.33
N VAL A 507 -1.58 -8.29 6.51
CA VAL A 507 -1.26 -7.09 7.31
C VAL A 507 0.19 -7.05 7.83
N SER A 508 0.91 -8.18 7.81
CA SER A 508 2.36 -8.24 8.10
C SER A 508 3.26 -7.76 6.95
N GLY A 509 2.71 -7.54 5.74
CA GLY A 509 3.50 -7.30 4.53
C GLY A 509 3.96 -8.59 3.82
N HIS A 510 3.63 -9.76 4.39
CA HIS A 510 3.80 -11.06 3.75
C HIS A 510 2.78 -11.26 2.63
N MET A 511 3.17 -12.01 1.60
CA MET A 511 2.32 -12.44 0.48
C MET A 511 2.42 -13.96 0.30
N GLN A 512 1.31 -14.62 -0.02
CA GLN A 512 1.27 -16.04 -0.39
C GLN A 512 0.61 -16.22 -1.76
N VAL A 513 0.95 -17.33 -2.43
CA VAL A 513 0.38 -17.73 -3.72
C VAL A 513 -0.21 -19.12 -3.57
N LEU A 514 -1.48 -19.29 -3.93
CA LEU A 514 -2.23 -20.54 -3.88
C LEU A 514 -2.65 -20.99 -5.28
N ASP A 515 -2.96 -22.27 -5.45
CA ASP A 515 -3.76 -22.75 -6.59
C ASP A 515 -5.28 -22.66 -6.32
N LEU A 516 -6.11 -22.93 -7.34
CA LEU A 516 -7.58 -22.91 -7.23
C LEU A 516 -8.17 -23.99 -6.30
N THR A 517 -7.37 -24.99 -5.89
CA THR A 517 -7.78 -25.98 -4.87
C THR A 517 -7.32 -25.58 -3.46
N GLY A 518 -6.58 -24.47 -3.33
CA GLY A 518 -6.09 -23.90 -2.08
C GLY A 518 -4.73 -24.40 -1.63
N ASN A 519 -3.97 -25.16 -2.43
CA ASN A 519 -2.62 -25.57 -2.03
C ASN A 519 -1.66 -24.38 -2.06
N LEU A 520 -0.78 -24.28 -1.07
CA LEU A 520 0.26 -23.25 -1.01
C LEU A 520 1.38 -23.53 -2.02
N LEU A 521 1.50 -22.69 -3.04
CA LEU A 521 2.58 -22.72 -4.05
C LEU A 521 3.85 -22.03 -3.55
N GLY A 522 3.70 -21.03 -2.67
CA GLY A 522 4.82 -20.34 -2.01
C GLY A 522 4.40 -19.05 -1.32
N GLY A 523 5.34 -18.37 -0.66
CA GLY A 523 5.12 -17.07 -0.05
C GLY A 523 6.41 -16.41 0.43
N TRP A 524 6.38 -15.09 0.59
CA TRP A 524 7.53 -14.27 0.97
C TRP A 524 7.11 -12.91 1.54
N VAL A 525 8.03 -12.21 2.21
CA VAL A 525 7.84 -10.82 2.64
C VAL A 525 7.94 -9.89 1.42
N ALA A 526 6.80 -9.42 0.93
CA ALA A 526 6.71 -8.53 -0.23
C ALA A 526 7.13 -7.10 0.14
N HIS A 527 6.64 -6.61 1.28
CA HIS A 527 6.90 -5.29 1.85
C HIS A 527 7.05 -5.36 3.36
N SER A 528 7.58 -4.31 4.00
CA SER A 528 7.79 -4.26 5.46
C SER A 528 6.63 -3.63 6.24
N GLY A 529 5.44 -3.69 5.66
CA GLY A 529 4.22 -3.09 6.16
C GLY A 529 3.03 -3.66 5.41
N ALA A 530 1.85 -3.61 6.03
CA ALA A 530 0.62 -4.21 5.52
C ALA A 530 0.42 -3.99 4.02
N LEU A 531 0.17 -5.08 3.30
CA LEU A 531 -0.34 -5.00 1.94
C LEU A 531 -1.79 -4.49 2.03
N ILE A 532 -2.10 -3.41 1.32
CA ILE A 532 -3.45 -2.86 1.26
C ILE A 532 -4.19 -3.45 0.07
N ASP A 533 -3.52 -3.59 -1.08
CA ASP A 533 -4.18 -3.90 -2.34
C ASP A 533 -3.27 -4.61 -3.36
N LEU A 534 -3.89 -5.26 -4.34
CA LEU A 534 -3.28 -6.14 -5.34
C LEU A 534 -3.93 -5.93 -6.72
N ALA A 535 -3.12 -5.65 -7.76
CA ALA A 535 -3.61 -5.49 -9.14
C ALA A 535 -2.78 -6.33 -10.12
N VAL A 536 -3.33 -6.75 -11.25
CA VAL A 536 -2.64 -7.60 -12.24
C VAL A 536 -2.61 -6.95 -13.61
N GLY A 537 -1.42 -6.76 -14.19
CA GLY A 537 -1.24 -6.12 -15.50
C GLY A 537 0.19 -6.27 -16.03
N ALA A 538 0.38 -6.11 -17.34
CA ALA A 538 1.70 -6.18 -18.00
C ALA A 538 2.54 -7.46 -17.73
N GLY A 539 1.93 -8.58 -17.32
CA GLY A 539 2.64 -9.81 -16.90
C GLY A 539 3.12 -9.82 -15.45
N TYR A 540 2.71 -8.84 -14.65
CA TYR A 540 3.03 -8.70 -13.23
C TYR A 540 1.79 -8.66 -12.34
N VAL A 541 1.93 -9.15 -11.12
CA VAL A 541 1.06 -8.80 -9.98
C VAL A 541 1.72 -7.65 -9.23
N PHE A 542 1.05 -6.51 -9.15
CA PHE A 542 1.47 -5.35 -8.38
C PHE A 542 0.90 -5.41 -6.96
N THR A 543 1.75 -5.09 -5.99
CA THR A 543 1.42 -4.99 -4.56
C THR A 543 1.53 -3.55 -4.11
N LEU A 544 0.46 -3.01 -3.53
CA LEU A 544 0.48 -1.73 -2.80
C LEU A 544 0.63 -2.00 -1.30
N ALA A 545 1.68 -1.44 -0.69
CA ALA A 545 1.84 -1.43 0.76
C ALA A 545 1.35 -0.13 1.40
N ASN A 546 0.96 -0.21 2.67
CA ASN A 546 0.46 0.92 3.47
C ASN A 546 1.45 2.09 3.61
N HIS A 547 2.73 1.85 3.36
CA HIS A 547 3.79 2.85 3.31
C HIS A 547 3.97 3.47 1.90
N GLY A 548 2.96 3.36 1.03
CA GLY A 548 2.86 3.98 -0.29
C GLY A 548 3.72 3.38 -1.40
N GLY A 549 4.46 2.30 -1.11
CA GLY A 549 5.36 1.65 -2.07
C GLY A 549 4.63 0.64 -2.96
N ILE A 550 5.06 0.53 -4.23
CA ILE A 550 4.47 -0.37 -5.24
C ILE A 550 5.56 -1.25 -5.85
N ARG A 551 5.35 -2.58 -5.76
CA ARG A 551 6.24 -3.61 -6.33
C ARG A 551 5.48 -4.56 -7.25
N GLY A 552 6.00 -4.79 -8.44
CA GLY A 552 5.56 -5.84 -9.36
C GLY A 552 6.32 -7.15 -9.14
N TRP A 553 5.61 -8.27 -9.17
CA TRP A 553 6.12 -9.65 -9.12
C TRP A 553 5.66 -10.38 -10.39
N SER A 554 6.44 -11.27 -10.99
CA SER A 554 5.94 -11.97 -12.19
C SER A 554 4.69 -12.78 -11.84
N VAL A 555 3.68 -12.80 -12.72
CA VAL A 555 2.52 -13.71 -12.57
C VAL A 555 2.92 -15.20 -12.48
N THR A 556 4.16 -15.52 -12.86
CA THR A 556 4.73 -16.87 -12.78
C THR A 556 5.52 -17.16 -11.51
N SER A 557 5.83 -16.15 -10.67
CA SER A 557 6.50 -16.35 -9.39
C SER A 557 5.57 -17.05 -8.36
N PRO A 558 6.02 -18.05 -7.59
CA PRO A 558 7.33 -18.68 -7.64
C PRO A 558 7.50 -19.54 -8.91
N GLY A 559 8.64 -19.40 -9.60
CA GLY A 559 8.90 -20.09 -10.86
C GLY A 559 10.37 -20.05 -11.32
N PRO A 560 10.72 -20.77 -12.41
CA PRO A 560 12.11 -20.90 -12.89
C PRO A 560 12.72 -19.56 -13.35
N LEU A 561 11.89 -18.65 -13.83
CA LEU A 561 12.25 -17.29 -14.23
C LEU A 561 12.87 -16.49 -13.06
N ASP A 562 12.40 -16.71 -11.83
CA ASP A 562 12.90 -16.02 -10.63
C ASP A 562 14.39 -16.31 -10.43
N HIS A 563 14.79 -17.59 -10.43
CA HIS A 563 16.18 -17.99 -10.16
C HIS A 563 17.18 -17.42 -11.18
N ILE A 564 16.80 -17.30 -12.45
CA ILE A 564 17.65 -16.73 -13.50
C ILE A 564 17.82 -15.22 -13.25
N LEU A 565 16.71 -14.50 -13.03
CA LEU A 565 16.72 -13.07 -12.73
C LEU A 565 17.47 -12.74 -11.43
N LEU A 566 17.31 -13.54 -10.36
CA LEU A 566 18.08 -13.38 -9.11
C LEU A 566 19.59 -13.47 -9.39
N SER A 567 20.03 -14.48 -10.15
CA SER A 567 21.44 -14.69 -10.48
C SER A 567 22.03 -13.57 -11.33
N GLU A 568 21.29 -13.09 -12.34
CA GLU A 568 21.74 -12.02 -13.25
C GLU A 568 21.78 -10.65 -12.54
N LEU A 569 20.80 -10.35 -11.68
CA LEU A 569 20.78 -9.12 -10.89
C LEU A 569 21.91 -9.10 -9.85
N ALA A 570 22.15 -10.21 -9.13
CA ALA A 570 23.26 -10.32 -8.19
C ALA A 570 24.62 -10.13 -8.89
N GLY A 571 24.79 -10.66 -10.11
CA GLY A 571 25.95 -10.42 -10.97
C GLY A 571 26.11 -8.97 -11.48
N LYS A 572 25.16 -8.09 -11.18
CA LYS A 572 25.15 -6.65 -11.53
C LYS A 572 25.05 -5.72 -10.33
N GLU A 573 25.05 -6.22 -9.08
CA GLU A 573 24.77 -5.42 -7.88
C GLU A 573 25.61 -4.14 -7.75
N PHE A 574 26.88 -4.17 -8.16
CA PHE A 574 27.78 -3.01 -8.14
C PHE A 574 27.34 -1.85 -9.05
N LEU A 575 26.51 -2.10 -10.07
CA LEU A 575 26.01 -1.06 -10.99
C LEU A 575 24.97 -0.17 -10.31
N TYR A 576 24.05 -0.74 -9.53
CA TYR A 576 22.95 -0.01 -8.89
C TYR A 576 23.18 0.27 -7.40
N THR A 577 24.07 -0.45 -6.70
CA THR A 577 24.35 -0.18 -5.28
C THR A 577 25.31 1.01 -5.11
N ARG A 578 24.96 1.92 -4.20
CA ARG A 578 25.80 3.01 -3.70
C ARG A 578 26.09 2.79 -2.21
N LEU A 579 27.19 3.36 -1.73
CA LEU A 579 27.59 3.31 -0.32
C LEU A 579 27.58 4.74 0.21
N GLU A 580 26.53 5.06 0.96
CA GLU A 580 26.35 6.34 1.65
C GLU A 580 26.99 6.23 3.03
N ASN A 581 27.62 7.30 3.56
CA ASN A 581 28.20 7.28 4.90
C ASN A 581 27.50 8.28 5.82
N LEU A 582 26.77 7.78 6.80
CA LEU A 582 25.95 8.56 7.72
C LEU A 582 26.60 8.73 9.09
N LYS A 583 26.46 9.90 9.69
CA LYS A 583 26.83 10.16 11.08
C LYS A 583 25.59 10.32 11.97
N ILE A 584 25.53 9.50 13.01
CA ILE A 584 24.43 9.48 13.97
C ILE A 584 24.94 9.89 15.35
N LEU A 585 24.49 11.03 15.87
CA LEU A 585 24.72 11.45 17.25
C LEU A 585 23.58 10.92 18.12
N ALA A 586 23.89 9.99 19.02
CA ALA A 586 22.98 9.54 20.07
C ALA A 586 23.36 10.20 21.40
N GLY A 587 22.40 10.88 22.04
CA GLY A 587 22.55 11.49 23.36
C GLY A 587 21.61 10.88 24.38
N THR A 588 22.09 10.71 25.62
CA THR A 588 21.24 10.39 26.78
C THR A 588 21.49 11.33 27.95
N TRP A 589 20.44 11.72 28.67
CA TRP A 589 20.56 12.52 29.90
C TRP A 589 19.39 12.31 30.85
N ASN A 590 19.67 11.85 32.09
CA ASN A 590 18.70 11.93 33.17
C ASN A 590 18.67 13.39 33.67
N VAL A 591 17.57 14.09 33.42
CA VAL A 591 17.42 15.53 33.68
C VAL A 591 16.93 15.84 35.09
N GLY A 592 16.57 14.81 35.87
CA GLY A 592 16.21 14.94 37.29
C GLY A 592 15.11 15.97 37.56
N GLN A 593 14.08 16.03 36.71
CA GLN A 593 12.97 17.00 36.73
C GLN A 593 13.38 18.47 36.53
N GLY A 594 14.62 18.71 36.06
CA GLY A 594 15.14 20.02 35.71
C GLY A 594 14.81 20.46 34.28
N ARG A 595 15.34 21.64 33.93
CA ARG A 595 15.39 22.19 32.57
C ARG A 595 16.84 22.58 32.27
N ALA A 596 17.33 22.30 31.07
CA ALA A 596 18.67 22.72 30.67
C ALA A 596 18.78 24.23 30.50
N SER A 597 19.98 24.77 30.73
CA SER A 597 20.37 26.06 30.18
C SER A 597 20.58 25.96 28.65
N PRO A 598 20.47 27.06 27.89
CA PRO A 598 20.81 27.06 26.45
C PRO A 598 22.26 26.64 26.20
N ASP A 599 23.19 27.09 27.04
CA ASP A 599 24.62 26.78 26.93
C ASP A 599 24.89 25.28 27.17
N SER A 600 24.14 24.65 28.09
CA SER A 600 24.19 23.21 28.33
C SER A 600 23.78 22.40 27.10
N LEU A 601 22.73 22.82 26.39
CA LEU A 601 22.28 22.18 25.14
C LEU A 601 23.27 22.40 23.99
N ILE A 602 23.88 23.60 23.91
CA ILE A 602 24.92 23.92 22.92
C ILE A 602 26.19 23.08 23.15
N SER A 603 26.63 22.93 24.40
CA SER A 603 27.77 22.08 24.75
C SER A 603 27.49 20.62 24.43
N TRP A 604 26.33 20.09 24.82
CA TRP A 604 25.97 18.68 24.62
C TRP A 604 25.70 18.31 23.15
N LEU A 605 24.97 19.13 22.41
CA LEU A 605 24.53 18.81 21.04
C LEU A 605 25.30 19.60 19.98
N CYS A 606 25.22 20.93 19.98
CA CYS A 606 25.75 21.77 18.90
C CYS A 606 27.27 21.64 18.69
N SER A 607 28.05 21.48 19.76
CA SER A 607 29.52 21.41 19.69
C SER A 607 30.05 20.24 18.84
N ALA A 608 29.19 19.27 18.51
CA ALA A 608 29.49 18.16 17.61
C ALA A 608 28.46 17.99 16.47
N ALA A 609 27.51 18.91 16.26
CA ALA A 609 26.40 18.73 15.30
C ALA A 609 26.74 19.08 13.84
N ALA A 610 27.85 19.76 13.59
CA ALA A 610 28.16 20.38 12.29
C ALA A 610 28.15 19.37 11.12
N ASP A 611 28.65 18.15 11.33
CA ASP A 611 28.79 17.07 10.35
C ASP A 611 27.92 15.84 10.66
N ILE A 612 26.85 16.00 11.46
CA ILE A 612 25.91 14.94 11.84
C ILE A 612 24.67 14.94 10.93
N ASP A 613 24.23 13.77 10.47
CA ASP A 613 23.04 13.61 9.64
C ASP A 613 21.78 13.32 10.47
N ILE A 614 21.94 12.60 11.59
CA ILE A 614 20.85 12.14 12.46
C ILE A 614 21.20 12.44 13.92
N VAL A 615 20.31 13.14 14.63
CA VAL A 615 20.42 13.42 16.08
C VAL A 615 19.30 12.69 16.82
N VAL A 616 19.66 11.82 17.74
CA VAL A 616 18.76 11.03 18.58
C VAL A 616 18.96 11.43 20.03
N VAL A 617 17.88 11.84 20.72
CA VAL A 617 17.94 12.26 22.13
C VAL A 617 16.99 11.41 22.98
N GLY A 618 17.54 10.77 24.01
CA GLY A 618 16.77 10.17 25.10
C GLY A 618 16.92 10.95 26.40
N LEU A 619 15.80 11.37 27.01
CA LEU A 619 15.78 11.97 28.34
C LEU A 619 15.14 11.04 29.35
N GLN A 620 15.59 11.11 30.60
CA GLN A 620 14.99 10.41 31.74
C GLN A 620 14.66 11.39 32.88
N GLU A 621 13.64 11.08 33.67
CA GLU A 621 13.07 11.95 34.71
C GLU A 621 12.64 13.35 34.22
N VAL A 622 12.08 13.43 33.01
CA VAL A 622 11.48 14.68 32.50
C VAL A 622 10.39 15.21 33.44
N GLU A 623 9.56 14.31 33.98
CA GLU A 623 8.55 14.62 35.00
C GLU A 623 8.24 13.33 35.79
N MET A 624 8.29 13.38 37.13
CA MET A 624 8.24 12.17 38.00
C MET A 624 7.31 12.31 39.23
N GLY A 625 6.53 13.38 39.33
CA GLY A 625 5.61 13.60 40.45
C GLY A 625 4.52 12.53 40.52
N ALA A 626 4.17 12.03 41.71
CA ALA A 626 3.25 10.91 41.87
C ALA A 626 1.87 11.13 41.20
N GLY A 627 1.34 12.36 41.26
CA GLY A 627 0.10 12.72 40.55
C GLY A 627 0.26 12.69 39.03
N PHE A 628 1.39 13.16 38.50
CA PHE A 628 1.71 13.07 37.07
C PHE A 628 1.87 11.61 36.62
N LEU A 629 2.53 10.75 37.41
CA LEU A 629 2.67 9.32 37.09
C LEU A 629 1.31 8.61 36.99
N ALA A 630 0.37 8.93 37.90
CA ALA A 630 -1.00 8.41 37.84
C ALA A 630 -1.78 8.94 36.62
N VAL A 631 -1.68 10.24 36.32
CA VAL A 631 -2.28 10.84 35.11
C VAL A 631 -1.66 10.28 33.83
N SER A 632 -0.35 10.03 33.80
CA SER A 632 0.32 9.44 32.65
C SER A 632 -0.10 7.99 32.42
N ALA A 633 -0.28 7.18 33.48
CA ALA A 633 -0.81 5.82 33.34
C ALA A 633 -2.25 5.83 32.80
N ALA A 634 -3.11 6.72 33.30
CA ALA A 634 -4.46 6.89 32.77
C ALA A 634 -4.46 7.36 31.30
N LYS A 635 -3.61 8.34 30.95
CA LYS A 635 -3.39 8.83 29.59
C LYS A 635 -3.00 7.72 28.62
N GLU A 636 -2.00 6.91 28.96
CA GLU A 636 -1.57 5.76 28.15
C GLU A 636 -2.72 4.78 27.91
N THR A 637 -3.54 4.47 28.93
CA THR A 637 -4.73 3.62 28.75
C THR A 637 -5.85 4.23 27.90
N MET A 638 -5.76 5.52 27.57
CA MET A 638 -6.68 6.24 26.67
C MET A 638 -6.06 6.58 25.31
N GLY A 639 -4.80 6.18 25.04
CA GLY A 639 -4.07 6.55 23.83
C GLY A 639 -3.69 8.04 23.76
N LEU A 640 -3.57 8.71 24.91
CA LEU A 640 -3.15 10.11 25.02
C LEU A 640 -1.70 10.20 25.47
N GLU A 641 -0.93 11.12 24.90
CA GLU A 641 0.51 11.22 25.13
C GLU A 641 0.95 12.58 25.70
N GLY A 642 2.25 12.68 26.01
CA GLY A 642 2.98 13.94 26.22
C GLY A 642 2.75 14.66 27.55
N SER A 643 3.68 15.56 27.88
CA SER A 643 3.58 16.51 28.99
C SER A 643 4.08 17.91 28.60
N ALA A 644 3.71 18.93 29.37
CA ALA A 644 4.20 20.29 29.15
C ALA A 644 5.73 20.42 29.35
N ALA A 645 6.29 19.58 30.23
CA ALA A 645 7.75 19.47 30.39
C ALA A 645 8.39 18.81 29.16
N GLY A 646 7.83 17.70 28.67
CA GLY A 646 8.32 17.00 27.47
C GLY A 646 8.27 17.87 26.22
N GLN A 647 7.16 18.56 25.98
CA GLN A 647 7.03 19.49 24.85
C GLN A 647 8.06 20.62 24.91
N TRP A 648 8.28 21.22 26.10
CA TRP A 648 9.30 22.25 26.28
C TRP A 648 10.71 21.75 25.93
N TRP A 649 11.05 20.49 26.29
CA TRP A 649 12.33 19.89 25.93
C TRP A 649 12.44 19.67 24.41
N ILE A 650 11.40 19.16 23.76
CA ILE A 650 11.37 18.97 22.30
C ILE A 650 11.56 20.31 21.58
N ASP A 651 10.79 21.34 21.95
CA ASP A 651 10.82 22.65 21.30
C ASP A 651 12.17 23.38 21.53
N MET A 652 12.76 23.23 22.72
CA MET A 652 14.06 23.83 23.02
C MET A 652 15.20 23.13 22.28
N ILE A 653 15.21 21.79 22.23
CA ILE A 653 16.20 21.03 21.45
C ILE A 653 16.05 21.33 19.95
N GLY A 654 14.82 21.36 19.43
CA GLY A 654 14.54 21.74 18.05
C GLY A 654 15.06 23.14 17.70
N LYS A 655 14.83 24.13 18.59
CA LYS A 655 15.40 25.48 18.43
C LYS A 655 16.94 25.47 18.47
N THR A 656 17.55 24.69 19.35
CA THR A 656 19.02 24.55 19.45
C THR A 656 19.62 23.85 18.21
N LEU A 657 18.87 22.96 17.55
CA LEU A 657 19.25 22.26 16.32
C LEU A 657 18.85 22.99 15.03
N ASP A 658 18.34 24.23 15.10
CA ASP A 658 17.89 24.99 13.93
C ASP A 658 16.82 24.23 13.11
N GLU A 659 15.80 23.72 13.83
CA GLU A 659 14.69 22.95 13.26
C GLU A 659 13.88 23.79 12.26
N GLY A 660 13.79 23.30 11.02
CA GLY A 660 13.15 23.96 9.88
C GLY A 660 14.14 24.40 8.80
N ALA A 661 15.40 24.68 9.15
CA ALA A 661 16.44 25.09 8.21
C ALA A 661 17.58 24.05 8.10
N THR A 662 18.21 23.67 9.21
CA THR A 662 19.29 22.65 9.21
C THR A 662 18.75 21.24 9.45
N PHE A 663 17.84 21.08 10.43
CA PHE A 663 17.27 19.79 10.82
C PHE A 663 15.74 19.76 10.71
N SER A 664 15.17 18.56 10.63
CA SER A 664 13.72 18.30 10.65
C SER A 664 13.42 17.20 11.66
N ARG A 665 12.48 17.45 12.59
CA ARG A 665 12.04 16.45 13.57
C ARG A 665 11.24 15.35 12.86
N VAL A 666 11.62 14.09 13.03
CA VAL A 666 10.95 12.94 12.36
C VAL A 666 9.99 12.20 13.28
N GLY A 667 10.20 12.23 14.60
CA GLY A 667 9.30 11.59 15.56
C GLY A 667 9.75 11.74 17.01
N SER A 668 8.85 11.44 17.93
CA SER A 668 9.08 11.45 19.38
C SER A 668 8.06 10.59 20.12
N ARG A 669 8.43 10.00 21.27
CA ARG A 669 7.55 9.20 22.14
C ARG A 669 7.84 9.50 23.62
N GLN A 670 6.81 9.75 24.43
CA GLN A 670 6.97 10.02 25.86
C GLN A 670 6.12 9.08 26.73
N LEU A 671 6.77 8.23 27.52
CA LEU A 671 6.16 7.40 28.56
C LEU A 671 6.51 8.00 29.93
N ALA A 672 5.56 8.74 30.52
CA ALA A 672 5.75 9.44 31.79
C ALA A 672 7.05 10.26 31.84
N GLY A 673 8.04 9.81 32.61
CA GLY A 673 9.33 10.48 32.79
C GLY A 673 10.38 10.18 31.73
N LEU A 674 10.13 9.26 30.79
CA LEU A 674 11.02 8.94 29.67
C LEU A 674 10.53 9.62 28.39
N LEU A 675 11.45 10.25 27.65
CA LEU A 675 11.19 10.85 26.34
C LEU A 675 12.27 10.40 25.35
N ILE A 676 11.89 9.98 24.14
CA ILE A 676 12.81 9.88 23.00
C ILE A 676 12.33 10.79 21.87
N ALA A 677 13.26 11.44 21.18
CA ALA A 677 12.99 12.27 20.00
C ALA A 677 14.15 12.18 19.00
N VAL A 678 13.84 12.29 17.71
CA VAL A 678 14.82 12.21 16.61
C VAL A 678 14.65 13.36 15.62
N TRP A 679 15.78 13.95 15.25
CA TRP A 679 15.93 14.97 14.22
C TRP A 679 16.85 14.46 13.11
N VAL A 680 16.54 14.80 11.87
CA VAL A 680 17.25 14.38 10.66
C VAL A 680 17.57 15.60 9.81
N ARG A 681 18.80 15.71 9.31
CA ARG A 681 19.25 16.83 8.48
C ARG A 681 18.43 16.94 7.20
N VAL A 682 18.09 18.16 6.78
CA VAL A 682 17.12 18.43 5.71
C VAL A 682 17.50 17.80 4.36
N ASN A 683 18.79 17.58 4.07
CA ASN A 683 19.25 16.88 2.87
C ASN A 683 18.83 15.39 2.86
N ILE A 684 19.21 14.61 3.88
CA ILE A 684 18.90 13.17 3.95
C ILE A 684 17.46 12.89 4.41
N ARG A 685 16.73 13.91 4.89
CA ARG A 685 15.33 13.82 5.33
C ARG A 685 14.41 13.19 4.29
N GLY A 686 14.72 13.29 2.99
CA GLY A 686 13.99 12.61 1.92
C GLY A 686 14.09 11.08 1.95
N HIS A 687 15.19 10.53 2.48
CA HIS A 687 15.48 9.09 2.52
C HIS A 687 15.17 8.45 3.89
N VAL A 688 14.40 9.14 4.74
CA VAL A 688 13.96 8.64 6.05
C VAL A 688 12.45 8.48 6.11
N GLY A 689 11.97 7.33 6.57
CA GLY A 689 10.55 7.02 6.72
C GLY A 689 10.29 5.77 7.57
N ASP A 690 9.09 5.18 7.45
CA ASP A 690 8.64 4.06 8.29
C ASP A 690 8.89 4.34 9.80
N ILE A 691 8.50 5.56 10.24
CA ILE A 691 8.65 6.02 11.62
C ILE A 691 7.56 5.39 12.49
N ASP A 692 7.97 4.48 13.36
CA ASP A 692 7.07 3.83 14.32
C ASP A 692 7.60 4.04 15.76
N VAL A 693 6.72 4.02 16.76
CA VAL A 693 7.07 4.30 18.16
C VAL A 693 6.52 3.25 19.12
N ALA A 694 7.25 3.02 20.20
CA ALA A 694 6.92 1.98 21.19
C ALA A 694 7.15 2.47 22.63
N ALA A 695 6.46 1.86 23.60
CA ALA A 695 6.64 2.13 25.02
C ALA A 695 6.43 0.86 25.85
N VAL A 696 7.29 0.60 26.84
CA VAL A 696 7.24 -0.58 27.70
C VAL A 696 7.44 -0.18 29.17
N PRO A 697 6.40 -0.16 30.02
CA PRO A 697 6.51 0.20 31.44
C PRO A 697 7.10 -0.94 32.30
N CYS A 698 8.18 -0.65 33.04
CA CYS A 698 8.84 -1.57 33.98
C CYS A 698 8.67 -1.18 35.46
N GLY A 699 7.85 -0.16 35.76
CA GLY A 699 7.57 0.30 37.13
C GLY A 699 6.76 -0.69 37.97
N LEU A 700 5.99 -0.17 38.93
CA LEU A 700 5.18 -1.02 39.80
C LEU A 700 4.21 -1.88 38.97
N GLY A 701 4.22 -3.19 39.21
CA GLY A 701 3.38 -4.16 38.49
C GLY A 701 3.64 -4.29 36.98
N ARG A 702 4.74 -3.75 36.44
CA ARG A 702 4.93 -3.53 34.98
C ARG A 702 3.80 -2.69 34.34
N ALA A 703 3.21 -1.78 35.11
CA ALA A 703 2.09 -0.93 34.68
C ALA A 703 2.35 0.58 34.80
N ILE A 704 3.38 1.01 35.57
CA ILE A 704 3.72 2.43 35.74
C ILE A 704 4.96 2.79 34.91
N GLY A 705 4.88 3.87 34.14
CA GLY A 705 5.96 4.37 33.27
C GLY A 705 7.14 5.08 33.96
N ASN A 706 7.26 5.04 35.28
CA ASN A 706 8.35 5.70 36.02
C ASN A 706 9.72 4.99 35.89
N LYS A 707 9.69 3.79 35.30
CA LYS A 707 10.78 2.94 34.84
C LYS A 707 10.28 2.20 33.60
N GLY A 708 11.16 1.80 32.70
CA GLY A 708 10.78 1.17 31.43
C GLY A 708 11.65 1.61 30.26
N ALA A 709 11.07 1.60 29.07
CA ALA A 709 11.68 2.13 27.86
C ALA A 709 10.66 2.81 26.93
N VAL A 710 11.17 3.72 26.10
CA VAL A 710 10.49 4.24 24.90
C VAL A 710 11.39 4.02 23.69
N GLY A 711 10.79 3.51 22.60
CA GLY A 711 11.46 3.21 21.36
C GLY A 711 10.99 4.11 20.23
N LEU A 712 11.91 4.40 19.30
CA LEU A 712 11.59 4.90 17.95
C LEU A 712 12.30 4.00 16.92
N ARG A 713 11.52 3.45 16.00
CA ARG A 713 11.93 2.68 14.82
C ARG A 713 11.87 3.61 13.62
N MET A 714 12.86 3.56 12.74
CA MET A 714 12.81 4.22 11.44
C MET A 714 13.59 3.46 10.38
N ARG A 715 13.25 3.67 9.11
CA ARG A 715 14.08 3.29 7.97
C ARG A 715 14.86 4.49 7.45
N VAL A 716 16.13 4.26 7.15
CA VAL A 716 17.03 5.20 6.45
C VAL A 716 17.61 4.47 5.23
N TYR A 717 17.35 4.98 4.02
CA TYR A 717 17.50 4.22 2.77
C TYR A 717 16.79 2.86 2.87
N ASP A 718 17.48 1.72 2.75
CA ASP A 718 16.91 0.37 2.90
C ASP A 718 17.06 -0.22 4.32
N ARG A 719 17.67 0.53 5.24
CA ARG A 719 18.14 0.03 6.55
C ARG A 719 17.22 0.45 7.70
N VAL A 720 16.75 -0.52 8.47
CA VAL A 720 15.89 -0.34 9.65
C VAL A 720 16.77 -0.13 10.88
N MET A 721 16.57 1.01 11.54
CA MET A 721 17.29 1.44 12.73
C MET A 721 16.31 1.65 13.88
N CYS A 722 16.52 0.99 15.01
CA CYS A 722 15.72 1.16 16.21
C CYS A 722 16.53 1.82 17.33
N PHE A 723 15.98 2.85 17.95
CA PHE A 723 16.59 3.60 19.03
C PHE A 723 15.71 3.45 20.28
N VAL A 724 16.29 2.99 21.38
CA VAL A 724 15.56 2.62 22.60
C VAL A 724 16.13 3.36 23.79
N ASN A 725 15.37 4.34 24.30
CA ASN A 725 15.69 5.07 25.53
C ASN A 725 15.13 4.30 26.74
N CYS A 726 15.96 3.90 27.69
CA CYS A 726 15.54 3.17 28.90
C CYS A 726 15.79 3.94 30.21
N HIS A 727 15.02 3.58 31.23
CA HIS A 727 15.28 3.92 32.62
C HIS A 727 14.97 2.68 33.49
N PHE A 728 16.01 1.95 33.91
CA PHE A 728 15.88 0.67 34.64
C PHE A 728 15.96 0.81 36.17
N ALA A 729 15.63 -0.27 36.89
CA ALA A 729 15.59 -0.31 38.35
C ALA A 729 16.85 0.27 39.03
N ALA A 730 16.64 1.28 39.87
CA ALA A 730 17.67 1.94 40.67
C ALA A 730 18.12 1.11 41.88
N HIS A 731 19.10 1.64 42.64
CA HIS A 731 19.78 1.03 43.80
C HIS A 731 20.84 -0.02 43.44
N LEU A 732 21.89 -0.12 44.28
CA LEU A 732 23.06 -0.98 44.08
C LEU A 732 22.68 -2.45 43.87
N GLU A 733 21.93 -3.01 44.81
CA GLU A 733 21.50 -4.42 44.87
C GLU A 733 20.64 -4.89 43.70
N ALA A 734 19.98 -3.97 42.98
CA ALA A 734 18.89 -4.32 42.05
C ALA A 734 19.35 -4.85 40.67
N VAL A 735 20.53 -5.47 40.58
CA VAL A 735 21.12 -5.98 39.32
C VAL A 735 20.16 -6.94 38.62
N SER A 736 19.70 -7.98 39.32
CA SER A 736 18.76 -8.97 38.77
C SER A 736 17.44 -8.35 38.27
N ARG A 737 17.03 -7.21 38.84
CA ARG A 737 15.87 -6.46 38.36
C ARG A 737 16.19 -5.63 37.12
N ARG A 738 17.37 -5.03 37.00
CA ARG A 738 17.81 -4.36 35.75
C ARG A 738 17.91 -5.35 34.59
N ASN A 739 18.37 -6.58 34.84
CA ASN A 739 18.34 -7.66 33.86
C ASN A 739 16.89 -7.98 33.44
N ALA A 740 16.00 -8.20 34.42
CA ALA A 740 14.58 -8.50 34.16
C ALA A 740 13.73 -7.30 33.64
N ASP A 741 14.27 -6.08 33.68
CA ASP A 741 13.74 -4.90 32.98
C ASP A 741 14.23 -4.92 31.51
N PHE A 742 15.53 -5.18 31.26
CA PHE A 742 16.09 -5.35 29.91
C PHE A 742 15.40 -6.49 29.13
N ASP A 743 15.30 -7.69 29.72
CA ASP A 743 14.69 -8.85 29.07
C ASP A 743 13.23 -8.58 28.70
N HIS A 744 12.49 -7.89 29.57
CA HIS A 744 11.11 -7.51 29.30
C HIS A 744 11.01 -6.51 28.14
N VAL A 745 11.83 -5.44 28.17
CA VAL A 745 11.88 -4.45 27.08
C VAL A 745 12.26 -5.11 25.76
N TYR A 746 13.26 -6.00 25.75
CA TYR A 746 13.70 -6.66 24.53
C TYR A 746 12.63 -7.61 23.95
N GLN A 747 11.90 -8.32 24.80
CA GLN A 747 10.88 -9.30 24.40
C GLN A 747 9.51 -8.69 24.07
N THR A 748 9.12 -7.55 24.67
CA THR A 748 7.77 -6.98 24.52
C THR A 748 7.72 -5.57 23.94
N MET A 749 8.83 -5.03 23.45
CA MET A 749 8.81 -3.81 22.64
C MET A 749 8.32 -4.13 21.23
N VAL A 750 7.06 -3.78 20.97
CA VAL A 750 6.41 -3.84 19.65
C VAL A 750 6.20 -2.41 19.15
N PHE A 751 6.64 -2.13 17.94
CA PHE A 751 6.47 -0.83 17.28
C PHE A 751 5.10 -0.77 16.60
N SER A 752 4.08 -0.64 17.44
CA SER A 752 2.71 -0.38 17.00
C SER A 752 2.67 0.89 16.16
N ARG A 753 2.52 0.73 14.83
CA ARG A 753 1.98 1.77 13.96
C ARG A 753 0.71 2.33 14.64
N PRO A 754 0.55 3.65 14.79
CA PRO A 754 -0.72 4.21 15.24
C PRO A 754 -1.79 3.75 14.25
N SER A 755 -2.70 2.88 14.69
CA SER A 755 -3.60 2.14 13.80
C SER A 755 -4.44 3.13 13.01
N ASN A 756 -4.24 3.15 11.70
CA ASN A 756 -4.79 4.18 10.82
C ASN A 756 -6.31 4.31 11.02
N LEU A 757 -6.81 5.52 11.21
CA LEU A 757 -8.22 5.86 11.51
C LEU A 757 -9.16 5.68 10.30
N PHE A 758 -8.90 4.68 9.46
CA PHE A 758 -9.49 4.48 8.15
C PHE A 758 -10.23 3.15 8.01
N ASN A 759 -11.12 2.88 8.96
CA ASN A 759 -12.38 2.15 8.70
C ASN A 759 -13.46 2.49 9.73
N ALA A 760 -13.58 3.79 10.07
CA ALA A 760 -14.64 4.33 10.91
C ALA A 760 -15.24 5.60 10.29
N ALA A 761 -16.55 5.56 10.02
CA ALA A 761 -17.37 6.75 9.79
C ALA A 761 -17.24 7.72 10.98
N ALA A 762 -17.45 9.02 10.74
CA ALA A 762 -17.12 10.07 11.70
C ALA A 762 -17.88 9.95 13.04
N GLY A 763 -17.16 9.56 14.10
CA GLY A 763 -17.53 9.77 15.50
C GLY A 763 -18.13 8.58 16.25
N VAL A 764 -17.27 7.83 16.96
CA VAL A 764 -17.46 7.34 18.35
C VAL A 764 -16.06 7.18 18.99
N SER A 765 -15.96 7.26 20.31
CA SER A 765 -14.71 7.31 21.08
C SER A 765 -13.86 6.03 21.06
N SER A 766 -12.55 6.22 21.19
CA SER A 766 -11.56 5.18 21.49
C SER A 766 -11.94 4.34 22.71
N THR A 767 -12.06 3.02 22.53
CA THR A 767 -12.32 2.03 23.59
C THR A 767 -11.60 0.69 23.38
N ILE A 768 -10.99 0.44 22.22
CA ILE A 768 -10.26 -0.81 21.92
C ILE A 768 -8.82 -0.72 22.44
N HIS A 769 -8.65 -0.87 23.76
CA HIS A 769 -7.33 -1.16 24.37
C HIS A 769 -7.39 -1.95 25.69
N MET A 770 -8.58 -2.38 26.14
CA MET A 770 -8.82 -2.88 27.50
C MET A 770 -9.59 -4.22 27.55
N LEU A 771 -9.06 -5.26 26.91
CA LEU A 771 -9.38 -6.65 27.28
C LEU A 771 -8.22 -7.66 27.07
N ARG A 772 -6.98 -7.24 27.35
CA ARG A 772 -5.81 -8.14 27.44
C ARG A 772 -4.99 -7.88 28.72
N SER A 773 -5.62 -7.97 29.88
CA SER A 773 -4.93 -7.97 31.19
C SER A 773 -5.76 -8.61 32.32
N THR A 774 -6.01 -9.91 32.21
CA THR A 774 -6.01 -10.88 33.33
C THR A 774 -6.19 -12.29 32.75
N ASN A 775 -5.49 -13.29 33.31
CA ASN A 775 -5.63 -14.71 32.97
C ASN A 775 -5.41 -15.10 31.49
N ALA A 776 -4.25 -14.77 30.93
CA ALA A 776 -3.76 -15.38 29.69
C ALA A 776 -2.26 -15.72 29.79
N MET A 777 -1.94 -16.83 30.45
CA MET A 777 -0.67 -17.53 30.15
C MET A 777 -0.89 -18.37 28.88
N ALA A 778 0.17 -18.53 28.07
CA ALA A 778 0.14 -19.17 26.76
C ALA A 778 -0.74 -18.45 25.70
N ILE A 779 -0.30 -17.27 25.27
CA ILE A 779 -0.31 -16.97 23.83
C ILE A 779 1.09 -17.34 23.34
N ASN A 780 1.21 -18.42 22.56
CA ASN A 780 2.44 -18.75 21.86
C ASN A 780 2.49 -17.93 20.56
N PRO A 781 3.48 -17.05 20.34
CA PRO A 781 3.79 -16.59 19.00
C PRO A 781 4.28 -17.81 18.20
N VAL A 782 3.75 -18.02 16.99
CA VAL A 782 4.16 -19.17 16.16
C VAL A 782 5.63 -19.04 15.73
N ASP A 783 6.11 -17.81 15.58
CA ASP A 783 7.55 -17.47 15.58
C ASP A 783 7.87 -16.58 16.79
N GLY A 784 8.58 -17.14 17.78
CA GLY A 784 8.94 -16.47 19.04
C GLY A 784 10.10 -15.48 18.91
N ILE A 785 10.02 -14.57 17.95
CA ILE A 785 11.09 -13.64 17.55
C ILE A 785 10.70 -12.20 17.94
N PRO A 786 11.47 -11.49 18.79
CA PRO A 786 11.14 -10.11 19.14
C PRO A 786 11.46 -9.13 18.01
N GLU A 787 10.64 -8.10 17.80
CA GLU A 787 10.78 -7.14 16.68
C GLU A 787 12.14 -6.40 16.69
N LEU A 788 12.70 -6.15 17.88
CA LEU A 788 14.05 -5.59 18.04
C LEU A 788 15.19 -6.50 17.52
N SER A 789 14.92 -7.74 17.14
CA SER A 789 15.89 -8.61 16.44
C SER A 789 15.89 -8.40 14.92
N GLU A 790 14.76 -7.99 14.32
CA GLU A 790 14.60 -7.77 12.88
C GLU A 790 15.25 -6.49 12.36
N ALA A 791 15.48 -5.52 13.25
CA ALA A 791 16.20 -4.30 12.93
C ALA A 791 17.66 -4.59 12.53
N ASP A 792 18.15 -3.87 11.53
CA ASP A 792 19.53 -4.00 11.06
C ASP A 792 20.49 -3.40 12.09
N MET A 793 20.17 -2.20 12.59
CA MET A 793 20.87 -1.53 13.69
C MET A 793 19.91 -1.31 14.87
N VAL A 794 20.38 -1.56 16.09
CA VAL A 794 19.66 -1.22 17.33
C VAL A 794 20.58 -0.45 18.25
N VAL A 795 20.18 0.73 18.70
CA VAL A 795 20.89 1.52 19.70
C VAL A 795 20.07 1.55 20.99
N PHE A 796 20.62 1.01 22.06
CA PHE A 796 20.11 1.18 23.41
C PHE A 796 20.85 2.33 24.08
N LEU A 797 20.11 3.31 24.59
CA LEU A 797 20.65 4.45 25.35
C LEU A 797 19.79 4.68 26.59
N GLY A 798 20.32 5.30 27.64
CA GLY A 798 19.51 5.66 28.80
C GLY A 798 20.23 5.64 30.14
N ASP A 799 19.45 5.83 31.20
CA ASP A 799 19.86 5.58 32.58
C ASP A 799 19.55 4.11 32.93
N PHE A 800 20.52 3.24 32.62
CA PHE A 800 20.41 1.81 32.93
C PHE A 800 20.67 1.52 34.42
N ASN A 801 21.02 2.52 35.23
CA ASN A 801 21.15 2.44 36.68
C ASN A 801 22.15 1.42 37.26
N TYR A 802 22.96 0.74 36.43
CA TYR A 802 24.05 -0.13 36.87
C TYR A 802 25.14 0.67 37.61
N ARG A 803 25.76 0.04 38.62
CA ARG A 803 26.66 0.70 39.57
C ARG A 803 28.05 0.06 39.58
N LEU A 804 28.95 0.63 40.37
CA LEU A 804 30.23 0.00 40.72
C LEU A 804 30.03 -0.91 41.93
N ASP A 805 30.56 -2.14 41.87
CA ASP A 805 30.42 -3.16 42.91
C ASP A 805 31.69 -3.36 43.76
N GLY A 806 31.48 -3.69 45.04
CA GLY A 806 32.55 -3.98 46.00
C GLY A 806 33.55 -2.83 46.23
N ILE A 807 33.12 -1.58 46.11
CA ILE A 807 33.93 -0.37 46.31
C ILE A 807 33.18 0.66 47.16
N THR A 808 33.86 1.32 48.09
CA THR A 808 33.30 2.40 48.91
C THR A 808 33.23 3.74 48.16
N TYR A 809 32.45 4.68 48.70
CA TYR A 809 32.32 6.04 48.14
C TYR A 809 33.67 6.78 48.08
N ASP A 810 34.48 6.71 49.14
CA ASP A 810 35.73 7.48 49.22
C ASP A 810 36.80 6.86 48.29
N GLU A 811 36.96 5.54 48.23
CA GLU A 811 37.81 4.84 47.24
C GLU A 811 37.42 5.17 45.79
N ALA A 812 36.10 5.21 45.50
CA ALA A 812 35.61 5.55 44.17
C ALA A 812 35.97 7.00 43.78
N ARG A 813 35.91 7.95 44.71
CA ARG A 813 36.37 9.32 44.47
C ARG A 813 37.87 9.39 44.26
N ASP A 814 38.65 8.65 45.03
CA ASP A 814 40.11 8.60 44.89
C ASP A 814 40.53 8.09 43.51
N PHE A 815 40.02 6.94 43.06
CA PHE A 815 40.30 6.42 41.72
C PHE A 815 39.81 7.34 40.59
N VAL A 816 38.67 8.03 40.76
CA VAL A 816 38.19 9.02 39.78
C VAL A 816 39.11 10.24 39.72
N SER A 817 39.61 10.73 40.87
CA SER A 817 40.57 11.84 40.92
C SER A 817 41.90 11.51 40.24
N GLN A 818 42.36 10.26 40.40
CA GLN A 818 43.55 9.71 39.77
C GLN A 818 43.33 9.31 38.29
N ARG A 819 42.09 9.41 37.79
CA ARG A 819 41.65 8.96 36.45
C ARG A 819 41.88 7.47 36.19
N CYS A 820 41.91 6.64 37.23
CA CYS A 820 42.07 5.19 37.18
C CYS A 820 40.77 4.47 36.72
N PHE A 821 40.18 4.94 35.62
CA PHE A 821 38.92 4.40 35.09
C PHE A 821 39.02 2.92 34.72
N ASP A 822 40.22 2.43 34.40
CA ASP A 822 40.46 1.03 34.04
C ASP A 822 40.06 0.07 35.15
N TRP A 823 40.48 0.33 36.40
CA TRP A 823 40.11 -0.45 37.58
C TRP A 823 38.61 -0.34 37.89
N LEU A 824 38.06 0.87 37.80
CA LEU A 824 36.63 1.11 38.04
C LEU A 824 35.75 0.36 37.03
N ARG A 825 36.17 0.20 35.77
CA ARG A 825 35.45 -0.59 34.76
C ARG A 825 35.51 -2.10 34.98
N GLU A 826 36.41 -2.62 35.82
CA GLU A 826 36.36 -4.02 36.28
C GLU A 826 35.29 -4.25 37.35
N ARG A 827 34.81 -3.17 37.99
CA ARG A 827 33.72 -3.18 38.99
C ARG A 827 32.38 -2.73 38.45
N ASP A 828 32.30 -2.36 37.18
CA ASP A 828 31.05 -1.96 36.53
C ASP A 828 30.11 -3.16 36.35
N GLN A 829 28.96 -3.13 37.04
CA GLN A 829 27.98 -4.22 37.01
C GLN A 829 27.49 -4.53 35.58
N LEU A 830 27.30 -3.51 34.71
CA LEU A 830 26.83 -3.74 33.34
C LEU A 830 27.85 -4.58 32.55
N ARG A 831 29.14 -4.24 32.63
CA ARG A 831 30.23 -5.01 32.00
C ARG A 831 30.34 -6.43 32.55
N ALA A 832 30.09 -6.65 33.84
CA ALA A 832 30.04 -7.99 34.43
C ALA A 832 28.89 -8.84 33.84
N GLU A 833 27.67 -8.31 33.84
CA GLU A 833 26.48 -9.00 33.33
C GLU A 833 26.54 -9.25 31.81
N MET A 834 27.04 -8.29 31.02
CA MET A 834 27.30 -8.46 29.59
C MET A 834 28.39 -9.51 29.30
N LYS A 835 29.44 -9.59 30.13
CA LYS A 835 30.50 -10.59 29.99
C LYS A 835 30.00 -11.99 30.37
N ALA A 836 29.08 -12.09 31.33
CA ALA A 836 28.36 -13.33 31.64
C ALA A 836 27.38 -13.73 30.51
N GLY A 837 26.91 -12.78 29.70
CA GLY A 837 25.89 -13.00 28.67
C GLY A 837 24.46 -12.91 29.21
N ASN A 838 24.27 -12.29 30.38
CA ASN A 838 22.98 -12.15 31.04
C ASN A 838 22.12 -11.02 30.44
N VAL A 839 22.74 -9.99 29.85
CA VAL A 839 22.08 -8.83 29.24
C VAL A 839 22.82 -8.34 28.00
N PHE A 840 22.14 -7.61 27.11
CA PHE A 840 22.71 -6.96 25.92
C PHE A 840 23.65 -7.87 25.09
N GLN A 841 23.23 -9.12 24.88
CA GLN A 841 24.04 -10.18 24.30
C GLN A 841 24.51 -9.82 22.88
N GLY A 842 25.82 -9.89 22.64
CA GLY A 842 26.43 -9.51 21.37
C GLY A 842 26.41 -8.01 21.02
N MET A 843 25.89 -7.14 21.91
CA MET A 843 25.95 -5.69 21.71
C MET A 843 27.33 -5.13 22.08
N ARG A 844 27.63 -3.93 21.59
CA ARG A 844 28.93 -3.28 21.68
C ARG A 844 28.83 -1.93 22.41
N GLU A 845 29.85 -1.59 23.18
CA GLU A 845 30.01 -0.33 23.93
C GLU A 845 31.43 0.20 23.70
N ALA A 846 31.61 1.47 23.35
CA ALA A 846 32.96 2.06 23.29
C ALA A 846 33.63 2.04 24.69
N ILE A 847 34.95 1.86 24.74
CA ILE A 847 35.68 1.86 26.01
C ILE A 847 35.54 3.22 26.70
N ILE A 848 34.85 3.22 27.85
CA ILE A 848 34.59 4.42 28.65
C ILE A 848 35.91 5.04 29.13
N ARG A 849 36.14 6.29 28.72
CA ARG A 849 37.32 7.12 29.06
C ARG A 849 36.97 8.37 29.87
N PHE A 850 35.70 8.54 30.22
CA PHE A 850 35.16 9.67 30.97
C PHE A 850 34.80 9.28 32.42
N PRO A 851 34.76 10.24 33.37
CA PRO A 851 34.39 9.98 34.76
C PRO A 851 32.97 9.40 34.91
N PRO A 852 32.65 8.73 36.03
CA PRO A 852 31.29 8.33 36.37
C PRO A 852 30.30 9.50 36.30
N THR A 853 29.17 9.29 35.63
CA THR A 853 28.18 10.32 35.27
C THR A 853 27.22 10.68 36.42
N TYR A 854 27.11 9.78 37.40
CA TYR A 854 26.30 9.89 38.61
C TYR A 854 27.22 9.76 39.85
N LYS A 855 26.93 10.35 41.01
CA LYS A 855 25.92 11.37 41.32
C LYS A 855 26.58 12.70 41.61
N PHE A 856 26.08 13.77 41.02
CA PHE A 856 26.56 15.13 41.24
C PHE A 856 25.66 15.96 42.17
N GLU A 857 26.19 17.09 42.64
CA GLU A 857 25.41 18.22 43.12
C GLU A 857 25.14 19.19 41.96
N ARG A 858 23.92 19.73 41.91
CA ARG A 858 23.48 20.61 40.80
C ARG A 858 24.17 21.96 40.89
N HIS A 859 24.46 22.53 39.72
CA HIS A 859 25.20 23.79 39.54
C HIS A 859 26.63 23.80 40.12
N GLN A 860 27.18 22.63 40.49
CA GLN A 860 28.56 22.49 40.95
C GLN A 860 29.45 21.88 39.85
N ALA A 861 30.52 22.60 39.50
CA ALA A 861 31.38 22.25 38.36
C ALA A 861 32.54 21.31 38.74
N GLY A 862 32.90 20.42 37.81
CA GLY A 862 34.07 19.54 37.92
C GLY A 862 33.95 18.41 38.94
N LEU A 863 35.05 17.65 39.11
CA LEU A 863 35.10 16.43 39.94
C LEU A 863 35.00 16.68 41.46
N ALA A 864 35.01 17.95 41.88
CA ALA A 864 34.68 18.31 43.26
C ALA A 864 33.23 17.96 43.58
N GLY A 865 32.32 18.13 42.63
CA GLY A 865 30.87 18.09 42.85
C GLY A 865 30.20 16.73 42.86
N TYR A 866 30.91 15.64 43.16
CA TYR A 866 30.26 14.37 43.50
C TYR A 866 29.57 14.48 44.87
N ASP A 867 28.35 13.92 44.98
CA ASP A 867 27.41 13.92 46.11
C ASP A 867 28.06 13.94 47.51
N SER A 868 28.30 15.12 48.07
CA SER A 868 28.93 15.32 49.39
C SER A 868 27.92 15.31 50.56
N GLY A 869 26.63 15.33 50.25
CA GLY A 869 25.54 15.25 51.22
C GLY A 869 25.45 13.92 51.97
N GLU A 870 24.56 13.86 52.97
CA GLU A 870 24.41 12.78 53.96
C GLU A 870 24.32 11.36 53.39
N LYS A 871 23.89 11.20 52.14
CA LYS A 871 23.65 9.90 51.50
C LYS A 871 24.86 9.36 50.72
N LYS A 872 25.95 10.15 50.58
CA LYS A 872 27.24 9.82 49.95
C LYS A 872 27.12 8.74 48.85
N ARG A 873 26.39 9.02 47.77
CA ARG A 873 26.17 8.02 46.71
C ARG A 873 27.46 7.73 45.96
N THR A 874 27.95 6.49 46.06
CA THR A 874 29.13 6.01 45.30
C THR A 874 28.99 6.36 43.81
N PRO A 875 29.99 7.00 43.20
CA PRO A 875 29.96 7.33 41.78
C PRO A 875 29.71 6.11 40.88
N ALA A 876 28.95 6.29 39.80
CA ALA A 876 28.58 5.22 38.86
C ALA A 876 28.40 5.72 37.42
N TRP A 877 28.64 4.84 36.44
CA TRP A 877 28.27 5.04 35.03
C TRP A 877 26.84 4.51 34.81
N CYS A 878 25.86 5.26 35.32
CA CYS A 878 24.43 4.98 35.16
C CYS A 878 23.96 5.20 33.71
N ASP A 879 24.48 6.26 33.08
CA ASP A 879 24.08 6.78 31.77
C ASP A 879 24.95 6.15 30.67
N ARG A 880 24.33 5.38 29.76
CA ARG A 880 25.05 4.47 28.84
C ARG A 880 24.48 4.51 27.43
N ILE A 881 25.31 4.13 26.45
CA ILE A 881 24.94 3.98 25.04
C ILE A 881 25.62 2.72 24.48
N LEU A 882 24.83 1.79 23.96
CA LEU A 882 25.25 0.52 23.36
C LEU A 882 24.55 0.31 22.03
N TYR A 883 25.13 -0.50 21.14
CA TYR A 883 24.49 -0.87 19.88
C TYR A 883 24.71 -2.31 19.45
N ARG A 884 23.75 -2.82 18.65
CA ARG A 884 23.87 -4.00 17.80
C ARG A 884 23.89 -3.54 16.36
N ASP A 885 24.68 -4.21 15.53
CA ASP A 885 24.62 -4.12 14.08
C ASP A 885 24.48 -5.52 13.46
N SER A 886 23.90 -5.61 12.26
CA SER A 886 23.71 -6.86 11.54
C SER A 886 25.05 -7.36 10.98
N ARG A 887 25.29 -8.67 11.14
CA ARG A 887 26.42 -9.38 10.54
C ARG A 887 25.89 -10.50 9.66
N SER A 888 26.01 -10.34 8.34
CA SER A 888 25.81 -11.43 7.39
C SER A 888 26.98 -12.40 7.48
N ALA A 889 26.82 -13.46 8.26
CA ALA A 889 27.79 -14.54 8.38
C ALA A 889 27.21 -15.84 7.80
N SER A 890 27.84 -16.36 6.75
CA SER A 890 27.69 -17.77 6.37
C SER A 890 28.54 -18.66 7.29
N VAL A 891 28.39 -19.98 7.17
CA VAL A 891 28.92 -20.95 8.13
C VAL A 891 30.35 -21.37 7.78
N ALA A 892 31.15 -21.59 8.84
CA ALA A 892 32.49 -22.17 8.90
C ALA A 892 33.69 -21.25 8.63
N ALA A 893 34.67 -21.36 9.54
CA ALA A 893 36.03 -20.81 9.53
C ALA A 893 36.19 -19.27 9.52
N SER A 894 37.21 -18.82 10.24
CA SER A 894 37.73 -17.45 10.23
C SER A 894 38.42 -17.10 8.90
N SER A 895 38.56 -15.79 8.66
CA SER A 895 39.22 -15.11 7.53
C SER A 895 38.47 -15.06 6.19
N LEU A 896 37.70 -13.98 6.00
CA LEU A 896 37.67 -13.11 4.81
C LEU A 896 36.84 -11.85 5.13
N ASP A 897 37.22 -10.69 4.59
CA ASP A 897 36.73 -9.39 5.08
C ASP A 897 35.32 -9.02 4.60
N CYS A 898 34.34 -9.19 5.51
CA CYS A 898 33.07 -8.46 5.46
C CYS A 898 33.10 -7.38 6.55
N PRO A 899 33.09 -6.08 6.21
CA PRO A 899 33.46 -5.01 7.14
C PRO A 899 32.43 -4.78 8.25
N VAL A 900 32.90 -4.23 9.36
CA VAL A 900 32.07 -3.66 10.43
C VAL A 900 31.41 -2.39 9.90
N VAL A 901 30.11 -2.48 9.60
CA VAL A 901 29.35 -1.46 8.86
C VAL A 901 29.08 -0.20 9.70
N SER A 902 28.94 -0.35 11.02
CA SER A 902 28.81 0.77 11.97
C SER A 902 29.92 0.74 13.01
N SER A 903 30.53 1.89 13.30
CA SER A 903 31.57 2.03 14.33
C SER A 903 31.41 3.32 15.14
N ILE A 904 31.96 3.36 16.36
CA ILE A 904 31.88 4.54 17.23
C ILE A 904 33.10 5.45 16.99
N LEU A 905 32.88 6.72 16.64
CA LEU A 905 33.92 7.74 16.52
C LEU A 905 34.13 8.54 17.83
N LEU A 906 33.07 8.76 18.60
CA LEU A 906 33.08 9.54 19.83
C LEU A 906 32.23 8.84 20.89
N TYR A 907 32.70 8.80 22.14
CA TYR A 907 31.88 8.42 23.29
C TYR A 907 32.35 9.16 24.55
N GLU A 908 31.58 10.14 25.02
CA GLU A 908 31.97 11.04 26.09
C GLU A 908 30.79 11.54 26.95
N ALA A 909 31.11 12.11 28.11
CA ALA A 909 30.17 12.79 28.99
C ALA A 909 30.50 14.30 29.10
N CYS A 910 29.49 15.15 29.02
CA CYS A 910 29.60 16.61 29.10
C CYS A 910 29.71 17.03 30.57
N MET A 911 30.92 16.89 31.14
CA MET A 911 31.20 17.12 32.57
C MET A 911 31.03 18.58 33.02
N ASP A 912 31.04 19.51 32.07
CA ASP A 912 30.80 20.94 32.18
C ASP A 912 29.32 21.29 32.39
N VAL A 913 28.39 20.45 31.94
CA VAL A 913 26.95 20.62 32.16
C VAL A 913 26.60 20.32 33.62
N THR A 914 25.83 21.20 34.27
CA THR A 914 25.57 21.12 35.73
C THR A 914 24.09 21.16 36.15
N ASP A 915 23.15 21.17 35.21
CA ASP A 915 21.71 21.38 35.51
C ASP A 915 21.03 20.18 36.20
N SER A 916 21.68 19.00 36.20
CA SER A 916 21.20 17.75 36.80
C SER A 916 22.28 17.10 37.68
N ASP A 917 21.86 16.20 38.57
CA ASP A 917 22.75 15.32 39.33
C ASP A 917 23.29 14.12 38.50
N HIS A 918 22.92 14.05 37.21
CA HIS A 918 23.60 13.27 36.18
C HIS A 918 24.24 14.18 35.12
N LYS A 919 25.35 13.73 34.51
CA LYS A 919 25.96 14.37 33.34
C LYS A 919 25.37 13.82 32.02
N PRO A 920 25.11 14.67 31.00
CA PRO A 920 24.73 14.19 29.68
C PRO A 920 25.84 13.35 29.07
N VAL A 921 25.47 12.29 28.35
CA VAL A 921 26.38 11.43 27.58
C VAL A 921 26.04 11.55 26.10
N ARG A 922 27.05 11.48 25.23
CA ARG A 922 26.87 11.41 23.78
C ARG A 922 27.80 10.40 23.11
N CYS A 923 27.30 9.79 22.05
CA CYS A 923 28.00 8.85 21.20
C CYS A 923 27.80 9.26 19.73
N ILE A 924 28.86 9.23 18.92
CA ILE A 924 28.76 9.42 17.46
C ILE A 924 29.08 8.10 16.78
N PHE A 925 28.12 7.58 16.03
CA PHE A 925 28.30 6.44 15.14
C PHE A 925 28.62 6.93 13.73
N ASN A 926 29.58 6.28 13.07
CA ASN A 926 29.78 6.34 11.63
C ASN A 926 29.19 5.05 11.03
N VAL A 927 28.25 5.19 10.09
CA VAL A 927 27.35 4.15 9.63
C VAL A 927 27.34 4.13 8.09
N GLU A 928 28.04 3.16 7.48
CA GLU A 928 27.98 2.95 6.03
C GLU A 928 26.63 2.32 5.66
N VAL A 929 25.96 2.77 4.60
CA VAL A 929 24.66 2.23 4.17
C VAL A 929 24.70 1.90 2.69
N ALA A 930 24.44 0.64 2.36
CA ALA A 930 24.13 0.23 1.01
C ALA A 930 22.77 0.81 0.61
N ARG A 931 22.78 1.76 -0.32
CA ARG A 931 21.60 2.37 -0.95
C ARG A 931 21.43 1.75 -2.33
N VAL A 932 20.23 1.26 -2.64
CA VAL A 932 19.89 0.82 -4.00
C VAL A 932 19.41 2.02 -4.83
N ASP A 933 20.02 2.21 -6.00
CA ASP A 933 19.46 3.04 -7.06
C ASP A 933 18.39 2.22 -7.79
N GLU A 934 17.13 2.40 -7.38
CA GLU A 934 16.01 1.64 -7.94
C GLU A 934 15.68 2.01 -9.40
N SER A 935 16.17 3.15 -9.91
CA SER A 935 16.04 3.46 -11.34
C SER A 935 17.03 2.64 -12.16
N VAL A 936 18.31 2.59 -11.75
CA VAL A 936 19.33 1.78 -12.43
C VAL A 936 19.04 0.28 -12.25
N ARG A 937 18.58 -0.16 -11.07
CA ARG A 937 18.16 -1.55 -10.83
C ARG A 937 16.99 -1.96 -11.73
N ARG A 938 15.99 -1.09 -11.91
CA ARG A 938 14.85 -1.30 -12.83
C ARG A 938 15.28 -1.33 -14.30
N GLN A 939 16.19 -0.46 -14.71
CA GLN A 939 16.76 -0.48 -16.07
C GLN A 939 17.51 -1.79 -16.33
N GLU A 940 18.40 -2.20 -15.42
CA GLU A 940 19.16 -3.45 -15.55
C GLU A 940 18.27 -4.71 -15.50
N PHE A 941 17.17 -4.69 -14.73
CA PHE A 941 16.12 -5.72 -14.75
C PHE A 941 15.52 -5.83 -16.16
N GLY A 942 15.06 -4.70 -16.73
CA GLY A 942 14.48 -4.63 -18.07
C GLY A 942 15.45 -5.12 -19.14
N GLU A 943 16.72 -4.74 -19.08
CA GLU A 943 17.73 -5.21 -20.02
C GLU A 943 18.09 -6.69 -19.85
N ILE A 944 18.03 -7.27 -18.64
CA ILE A 944 18.13 -8.73 -18.46
C ILE A 944 16.97 -9.43 -19.17
N VAL A 945 15.73 -8.97 -18.97
CA VAL A 945 14.54 -9.54 -19.64
C VAL A 945 14.62 -9.42 -21.17
N LYS A 946 15.11 -8.28 -21.68
CA LYS A 946 15.26 -8.03 -23.14
C LYS A 946 16.46 -8.74 -23.79
N SER A 947 17.47 -9.18 -23.04
CA SER A 947 18.72 -9.74 -23.60
C SER A 947 18.94 -11.23 -23.31
N ASN A 948 18.48 -11.74 -22.17
CA ASN A 948 18.76 -13.11 -21.76
C ASN A 948 17.91 -14.12 -22.54
N LYS A 949 18.56 -14.91 -23.41
CA LYS A 949 17.89 -15.90 -24.28
C LYS A 949 17.06 -16.94 -23.52
N LYS A 950 17.43 -17.31 -22.29
CA LYS A 950 16.65 -18.27 -21.48
C LYS A 950 15.36 -17.64 -20.95
N ILE A 951 15.41 -16.37 -20.54
CA ILE A 951 14.22 -15.63 -20.10
C ILE A 951 13.28 -15.40 -21.27
N LYS A 952 13.79 -15.10 -22.47
CA LYS A 952 12.96 -15.02 -23.68
C LYS A 952 12.25 -16.33 -23.99
N HIS A 953 12.98 -17.45 -24.07
CA HIS A 953 12.40 -18.76 -24.34
C HIS A 953 11.28 -19.10 -23.34
N LEU A 954 11.53 -18.93 -22.04
CA LEU A 954 10.52 -19.14 -21.00
C LEU A 954 9.31 -18.21 -21.17
N LEU A 955 9.51 -16.92 -21.46
CA LEU A 955 8.41 -15.98 -21.68
C LEU A 955 7.66 -16.24 -22.99
N GLU A 956 8.31 -16.83 -24.00
CA GLU A 956 7.71 -17.26 -25.26
C GLU A 956 6.83 -18.51 -25.02
N GLU A 957 7.35 -19.55 -24.37
CA GLU A 957 6.61 -20.74 -23.90
C GLU A 957 5.40 -20.35 -23.03
N LEU A 958 5.61 -19.50 -22.01
CA LEU A 958 4.56 -19.01 -21.11
C LEU A 958 3.54 -18.10 -21.82
N SER A 959 3.86 -17.59 -23.01
CA SER A 959 2.95 -16.81 -23.85
C SER A 959 2.13 -17.65 -24.84
N GLU A 960 2.39 -18.96 -24.98
CA GLU A 960 1.64 -19.80 -25.89
C GLU A 960 0.17 -19.93 -25.44
N VAL A 961 -0.73 -20.02 -26.43
CA VAL A 961 -2.16 -20.20 -26.21
C VAL A 961 -2.53 -21.60 -26.69
N PRO A 962 -3.12 -22.46 -25.84
CA PRO A 962 -3.40 -23.84 -26.20
C PRO A 962 -4.32 -23.93 -27.42
N GLU A 963 -3.95 -24.76 -28.41
CA GLU A 963 -4.73 -24.95 -29.64
C GLU A 963 -6.19 -25.26 -29.26
N SER A 964 -7.12 -24.43 -29.75
CA SER A 964 -8.53 -24.49 -29.33
C SER A 964 -9.47 -24.30 -30.52
N ILE A 965 -10.57 -25.04 -30.53
CA ILE A 965 -11.56 -25.01 -31.61
C ILE A 965 -12.93 -24.61 -31.06
N VAL A 966 -13.46 -23.50 -31.56
CA VAL A 966 -14.84 -23.03 -31.32
C VAL A 966 -15.77 -23.61 -32.39
N SER A 967 -16.92 -24.17 -31.98
CA SER A 967 -17.76 -25.00 -32.86
C SER A 967 -18.58 -24.27 -33.92
N THR A 968 -18.78 -22.95 -33.79
CA THR A 968 -19.45 -22.13 -34.80
C THR A 968 -19.10 -20.65 -34.64
N ASN A 969 -19.05 -19.93 -35.75
CA ASN A 969 -18.91 -18.47 -35.78
C ASN A 969 -20.28 -17.76 -35.91
N ASN A 970 -21.38 -18.51 -36.06
CA ASN A 970 -22.73 -17.97 -36.18
C ASN A 970 -23.72 -18.82 -35.37
N ILE A 971 -24.58 -18.14 -34.59
CA ILE A 971 -25.72 -18.70 -33.87
C ILE A 971 -26.96 -17.92 -34.30
N ILE A 972 -28.04 -18.64 -34.60
CA ILE A 972 -29.37 -18.05 -34.81
C ILE A 972 -30.26 -18.56 -33.68
N LEU A 973 -30.88 -17.64 -32.95
CA LEU A 973 -31.82 -17.94 -31.88
C LEU A 973 -33.24 -17.59 -32.34
N GLN A 974 -34.18 -18.47 -32.03
CA GLN A 974 -35.61 -18.18 -32.07
C GLN A 974 -36.13 -17.95 -30.64
N ASN A 975 -37.42 -17.65 -30.50
CA ASN A 975 -37.95 -17.25 -29.20
C ASN A 975 -37.97 -18.45 -28.22
N GLN A 976 -37.39 -18.26 -27.02
CA GLN A 976 -37.08 -19.31 -26.04
C GLN A 976 -36.12 -20.42 -26.53
N ASP A 977 -35.35 -20.18 -27.59
CA ASP A 977 -34.36 -21.14 -28.10
C ASP A 977 -33.04 -21.11 -27.31
N THR A 978 -32.38 -22.26 -27.26
CA THR A 978 -31.10 -22.48 -26.55
C THR A 978 -30.11 -23.16 -27.48
N SER A 979 -29.05 -22.44 -27.83
CA SER A 979 -27.93 -22.99 -28.59
C SER A 979 -26.79 -23.42 -27.67
N VAL A 980 -25.99 -24.39 -28.10
CA VAL A 980 -24.79 -24.84 -27.38
C VAL A 980 -23.55 -24.51 -28.21
N LEU A 981 -22.77 -23.56 -27.72
CA LEU A 981 -21.45 -23.25 -28.24
C LEU A 981 -20.43 -24.16 -27.56
N ARG A 982 -19.60 -24.88 -28.33
CA ARG A 982 -18.55 -25.74 -27.79
C ARG A 982 -17.18 -25.14 -28.03
N ILE A 983 -16.35 -25.13 -27.00
CA ILE A 983 -14.92 -24.78 -27.08
C ILE A 983 -14.13 -26.05 -26.74
N SER A 984 -13.33 -26.55 -27.67
CA SER A 984 -12.54 -27.77 -27.51
C SER A 984 -11.06 -27.43 -27.35
N ASN A 985 -10.44 -27.75 -26.22
CA ASN A 985 -8.98 -27.69 -26.07
C ASN A 985 -8.35 -28.90 -26.79
N LYS A 986 -7.34 -28.64 -27.61
CA LYS A 986 -6.58 -29.63 -28.39
C LYS A 986 -5.15 -29.84 -27.90
N SER A 987 -4.63 -29.00 -27.00
CA SER A 987 -3.37 -29.32 -26.31
C SER A 987 -3.52 -30.61 -25.50
N GLY A 988 -2.45 -31.41 -25.50
CA GLY A 988 -2.32 -32.61 -24.69
C GLY A 988 -1.79 -32.35 -23.28
N GLU A 989 -1.24 -31.17 -23.01
CA GLU A 989 -0.55 -30.84 -21.76
C GLU A 989 -1.11 -29.58 -21.08
N ASP A 990 -1.54 -28.57 -21.85
CA ASP A 990 -1.91 -27.26 -21.33
C ASP A 990 -3.40 -27.08 -21.02
N VAL A 991 -3.65 -26.30 -19.97
CA VAL A 991 -5.00 -25.82 -19.62
C VAL A 991 -5.31 -24.55 -20.40
N ALA A 992 -6.37 -24.59 -21.20
CA ALA A 992 -6.93 -23.41 -21.84
C ALA A 992 -7.91 -22.71 -20.89
N LEU A 993 -7.84 -21.40 -20.84
CA LEU A 993 -8.77 -20.53 -20.12
C LEU A 993 -9.60 -19.76 -21.13
N PHE A 994 -10.89 -19.55 -20.86
CA PHE A 994 -11.77 -18.78 -21.75
C PHE A 994 -12.58 -17.72 -21.03
N GLU A 995 -12.85 -16.65 -21.76
CA GLU A 995 -13.70 -15.53 -21.38
C GLU A 995 -14.55 -15.11 -22.59
N ILE A 996 -15.84 -14.89 -22.39
CA ILE A 996 -16.77 -14.41 -23.41
C ILE A 996 -17.17 -12.98 -23.08
N ILE A 997 -16.98 -12.06 -24.02
CA ILE A 997 -17.42 -10.66 -23.92
C ILE A 997 -18.35 -10.29 -25.07
N CYS A 998 -19.15 -9.24 -24.90
CA CYS A 998 -19.87 -8.60 -26.00
C CYS A 998 -19.01 -7.49 -26.60
N GLU A 999 -18.73 -7.53 -27.89
CA GLU A 999 -18.08 -6.43 -28.61
C GLU A 999 -19.10 -5.33 -28.91
N GLY A 1000 -20.28 -5.69 -29.41
CA GLY A 1000 -21.36 -4.73 -29.65
C GLY A 1000 -22.66 -5.36 -30.15
N GLN A 1001 -23.72 -4.54 -30.16
CA GLN A 1001 -25.07 -4.91 -30.61
C GLN A 1001 -25.51 -4.02 -31.78
N SER A 1002 -26.27 -4.57 -32.72
CA SER A 1002 -26.99 -3.83 -33.75
C SER A 1002 -28.45 -4.31 -33.87
N THR A 1003 -29.35 -3.45 -34.34
CA THR A 1003 -30.70 -3.80 -34.78
C THR A 1003 -30.70 -4.00 -36.29
N ILE A 1004 -31.35 -5.05 -36.77
CA ILE A 1004 -31.35 -5.39 -38.19
C ILE A 1004 -32.53 -4.71 -38.88
N ASN A 1005 -32.22 -4.00 -39.97
CA ASN A 1005 -33.22 -3.30 -40.78
C ASN A 1005 -33.98 -4.26 -41.72
N GLU A 1006 -35.05 -3.77 -42.36
CA GLU A 1006 -35.94 -4.60 -43.19
C GLU A 1006 -35.22 -5.27 -44.38
N ASP A 1007 -34.13 -4.68 -44.87
CA ASP A 1007 -33.22 -5.25 -45.89
C ASP A 1007 -32.34 -6.41 -45.39
N GLY A 1008 -32.44 -6.77 -44.10
CA GLY A 1008 -31.75 -7.90 -43.47
C GLY A 1008 -30.30 -7.65 -43.05
N GLN A 1009 -29.76 -6.46 -43.33
CA GLN A 1009 -28.43 -6.00 -42.88
C GLN A 1009 -28.50 -5.33 -41.50
N ALA A 1010 -27.46 -5.57 -40.70
CA ALA A 1010 -27.13 -4.78 -39.52
C ALA A 1010 -26.26 -3.58 -39.95
N PHE A 1011 -26.48 -2.41 -39.34
CA PHE A 1011 -25.61 -1.23 -39.47
C PHE A 1011 -24.97 -0.94 -38.10
N ASP A 1012 -23.70 -0.53 -38.11
CA ASP A 1012 -22.88 -0.05 -36.99
C ASP A 1012 -23.20 -0.66 -35.60
N HIS A 1013 -22.45 -1.70 -35.22
CA HIS A 1013 -22.58 -2.31 -33.89
C HIS A 1013 -22.15 -1.32 -32.78
N CYS A 1014 -23.09 -0.87 -31.95
CA CYS A 1014 -22.80 -0.05 -30.78
C CYS A 1014 -21.97 -0.84 -29.77
N ALA A 1015 -20.82 -0.31 -29.36
CA ALA A 1015 -19.93 -0.92 -28.39
C ALA A 1015 -20.59 -0.94 -27.00
N ARG A 1016 -20.71 -2.12 -26.37
CA ARG A 1016 -21.44 -2.30 -25.10
C ARG A 1016 -20.55 -2.28 -23.84
N GLY A 1017 -19.35 -1.69 -23.92
CA GLY A 1017 -18.37 -1.72 -22.83
C GLY A 1017 -17.83 -3.13 -22.54
N SER A 1018 -16.93 -3.24 -21.56
CA SER A 1018 -16.47 -4.56 -21.13
C SER A 1018 -17.61 -5.33 -20.43
N PHE A 1019 -17.91 -6.54 -20.93
CA PHE A 1019 -18.95 -7.46 -20.43
C PHE A 1019 -20.41 -6.99 -20.57
N GLY A 1020 -20.75 -6.04 -21.44
CA GLY A 1020 -22.16 -5.66 -21.64
C GLY A 1020 -22.96 -6.65 -22.50
N PHE A 1021 -23.39 -7.80 -21.98
CA PHE A 1021 -24.40 -8.60 -22.70
C PHE A 1021 -25.74 -7.86 -22.76
N PRO A 1022 -26.53 -7.96 -23.85
CA PRO A 1022 -27.86 -7.35 -23.90
C PRO A 1022 -28.87 -8.18 -23.10
N ARG A 1023 -29.87 -7.53 -22.49
CA ARG A 1023 -30.84 -8.16 -21.56
C ARG A 1023 -31.63 -9.35 -22.12
N TRP A 1024 -31.74 -9.47 -23.45
CA TRP A 1024 -32.42 -10.59 -24.14
C TRP A 1024 -31.55 -11.85 -24.29
N LEU A 1025 -30.23 -11.74 -24.06
CA LEU A 1025 -29.25 -12.81 -24.23
C LEU A 1025 -28.74 -13.28 -22.86
N GLN A 1026 -28.73 -14.59 -22.65
CA GLN A 1026 -28.05 -15.22 -21.53
C GLN A 1026 -26.91 -16.11 -22.06
N ILE A 1027 -25.77 -16.07 -21.38
CA ILE A 1027 -24.60 -16.90 -21.65
C ILE A 1027 -24.19 -17.56 -20.34
N ASN A 1028 -24.06 -18.89 -20.33
CA ASN A 1028 -23.72 -19.64 -19.13
C ASN A 1028 -22.92 -20.93 -19.47
N PRO A 1029 -21.70 -21.11 -18.95
CA PRO A 1029 -20.87 -20.12 -18.25
C PRO A 1029 -20.21 -19.15 -19.25
N ALA A 1030 -20.01 -17.88 -18.87
CA ALA A 1030 -19.31 -16.91 -19.73
C ALA A 1030 -17.77 -16.87 -19.51
N THR A 1031 -17.26 -17.49 -18.45
CA THR A 1031 -15.82 -17.71 -18.21
C THR A 1031 -15.57 -19.15 -17.76
N GLY A 1032 -14.37 -19.69 -17.94
CA GLY A 1032 -14.08 -21.04 -17.47
C GLY A 1032 -12.72 -21.63 -17.83
N ILE A 1033 -12.55 -22.90 -17.45
CA ILE A 1033 -11.31 -23.67 -17.55
C ILE A 1033 -11.55 -24.94 -18.39
N ILE A 1034 -10.71 -25.17 -19.40
CA ILE A 1034 -10.77 -26.34 -20.28
C ILE A 1034 -9.47 -27.13 -20.14
N LYS A 1035 -9.56 -28.29 -19.48
CA LYS A 1035 -8.43 -29.23 -19.31
C LYS A 1035 -7.93 -29.75 -20.67
N PRO A 1036 -6.67 -30.24 -20.76
CA PRO A 1036 -6.14 -30.86 -21.97
C PRO A 1036 -7.09 -31.89 -22.60
N GLY A 1037 -7.31 -31.79 -23.91
CA GLY A 1037 -8.24 -32.65 -24.66
C GLY A 1037 -9.73 -32.58 -24.29
N HIS A 1038 -10.16 -31.71 -23.36
CA HIS A 1038 -11.57 -31.58 -22.95
C HIS A 1038 -12.34 -30.55 -23.79
N ILE A 1039 -13.67 -30.56 -23.63
CA ILE A 1039 -14.60 -29.63 -24.29
C ILE A 1039 -15.43 -28.93 -23.22
N ALA A 1040 -15.53 -27.61 -23.29
CA ALA A 1040 -16.52 -26.82 -22.56
C ALA A 1040 -17.78 -26.65 -23.42
N GLU A 1041 -18.95 -26.80 -22.82
CA GLU A 1041 -20.26 -26.52 -23.44
C GLU A 1041 -20.85 -25.27 -22.79
N ILE A 1042 -21.12 -24.24 -23.60
CA ILE A 1042 -21.68 -22.96 -23.18
C ILE A 1042 -23.09 -22.84 -23.75
N SER A 1043 -24.05 -22.61 -22.87
CA SER A 1043 -25.43 -22.34 -23.23
C SER A 1043 -25.58 -20.88 -23.66
N VAL A 1044 -26.20 -20.65 -24.81
CA VAL A 1044 -26.47 -19.33 -25.39
C VAL A 1044 -27.97 -19.26 -25.66
N CYS A 1045 -28.70 -18.54 -24.81
CA CYS A 1045 -30.16 -18.61 -24.72
C CYS A 1045 -30.83 -17.26 -25.02
N HIS A 1046 -31.99 -17.29 -25.69
CA HIS A 1046 -32.86 -16.11 -25.80
C HIS A 1046 -34.01 -16.19 -24.80
N GLU A 1047 -34.16 -15.16 -23.97
CA GLU A 1047 -35.29 -15.03 -23.04
C GLU A 1047 -35.84 -13.60 -23.07
N GLU A 1048 -37.16 -13.47 -23.28
CA GLU A 1048 -37.85 -12.19 -23.20
C GLU A 1048 -37.92 -11.69 -21.75
N TYR A 1049 -37.35 -10.51 -21.48
CA TYR A 1049 -37.43 -9.85 -20.18
C TYR A 1049 -38.30 -8.60 -20.29
N GLN A 1050 -39.53 -8.67 -19.77
CA GLN A 1050 -40.43 -7.52 -19.70
C GLN A 1050 -40.02 -6.64 -18.51
N THR A 1051 -39.51 -5.44 -18.80
CA THR A 1051 -39.16 -4.46 -17.76
C THR A 1051 -40.40 -3.91 -17.07
N LEU A 1052 -40.49 -4.07 -15.74
CA LEU A 1052 -41.60 -3.58 -14.91
C LEU A 1052 -41.81 -2.04 -14.95
N GLU A 1053 -40.89 -1.31 -15.57
CA GLU A 1053 -40.84 0.16 -15.62
C GLU A 1053 -41.77 0.78 -16.69
N GLU A 1054 -42.43 -0.01 -17.56
CA GLU A 1054 -43.37 0.51 -18.57
C GLU A 1054 -44.68 1.10 -17.98
N PHE A 1055 -44.94 0.92 -16.68
CA PHE A 1055 -46.19 1.34 -16.04
C PHE A 1055 -46.01 2.54 -15.09
N VAL A 1056 -46.10 3.74 -15.68
CA VAL A 1056 -46.49 4.98 -14.98
C VAL A 1056 -47.85 5.43 -15.52
N ASP A 1057 -48.77 5.81 -14.63
CA ASP A 1057 -50.15 6.24 -14.94
C ASP A 1057 -51.00 5.30 -15.83
N GLY A 1058 -50.62 4.02 -15.93
CA GLY A 1058 -51.45 2.96 -16.53
C GLY A 1058 -51.54 2.97 -18.06
N VAL A 1059 -50.67 3.72 -18.74
CA VAL A 1059 -50.57 3.79 -20.21
C VAL A 1059 -49.14 3.49 -20.63
N PRO A 1060 -48.86 2.48 -21.49
CA PRO A 1060 -47.50 2.16 -21.91
C PRO A 1060 -46.88 3.32 -22.69
N GLN A 1061 -45.78 3.88 -22.18
CA GLN A 1061 -45.10 4.99 -22.83
C GLN A 1061 -44.04 4.44 -23.81
N ASN A 1062 -44.37 4.49 -25.11
CA ASN A 1062 -43.62 3.99 -26.29
C ASN A 1062 -43.99 2.60 -26.84
N SER A 1063 -45.29 2.30 -26.97
CA SER A 1063 -45.81 1.11 -27.67
C SER A 1063 -45.62 1.10 -29.21
N TRP A 1064 -44.47 1.58 -29.73
CA TRP A 1064 -44.19 1.77 -31.16
C TRP A 1064 -42.82 1.23 -31.62
N CYS A 1065 -42.74 -0.11 -31.76
CA CYS A 1065 -41.97 -0.79 -32.81
C CYS A 1065 -40.43 -0.69 -32.85
N GLU A 1066 -39.75 -0.97 -31.73
CA GLU A 1066 -38.33 -1.40 -31.73
C GLU A 1066 -38.13 -2.87 -31.32
N ASP A 1067 -38.85 -3.38 -30.31
CA ASP A 1067 -38.71 -4.77 -29.87
C ASP A 1067 -39.27 -5.84 -30.83
N ALA A 1068 -39.90 -5.42 -31.92
CA ALA A 1068 -40.43 -6.30 -32.98
C ALA A 1068 -39.44 -6.59 -34.13
N ARG A 1069 -38.14 -6.27 -33.96
CA ARG A 1069 -37.10 -6.44 -35.01
C ARG A 1069 -36.06 -7.51 -34.67
N ASP A 1070 -35.50 -8.12 -35.70
CA ASP A 1070 -34.30 -8.98 -35.58
C ASP A 1070 -33.15 -8.20 -34.91
N LYS A 1071 -32.42 -8.84 -33.99
CA LYS A 1071 -31.32 -8.23 -33.22
C LYS A 1071 -30.03 -9.03 -33.42
N GLU A 1072 -28.90 -8.36 -33.60
CA GLU A 1072 -27.58 -8.98 -33.75
C GLU A 1072 -26.64 -8.56 -32.61
N VAL A 1073 -25.84 -9.51 -32.11
CA VAL A 1073 -24.72 -9.28 -31.21
C VAL A 1073 -23.47 -9.94 -31.78
N ILE A 1074 -22.31 -9.31 -31.57
CA ILE A 1074 -21.01 -9.94 -31.76
C ILE A 1074 -20.43 -10.29 -30.40
N LEU A 1075 -20.29 -11.59 -30.15
CA LEU A 1075 -19.53 -12.12 -29.02
C LEU A 1075 -18.08 -12.33 -29.41
N VAL A 1076 -17.17 -12.09 -28.48
CA VAL A 1076 -15.75 -12.45 -28.61
C VAL A 1076 -15.44 -13.48 -27.54
N VAL A 1077 -15.11 -14.70 -27.97
CA VAL A 1077 -14.57 -15.77 -27.13
C VAL A 1077 -13.06 -15.60 -27.11
N LYS A 1078 -12.54 -15.02 -26.03
CA LYS A 1078 -11.10 -14.90 -25.76
C LYS A 1078 -10.61 -16.20 -25.15
N ILE A 1079 -9.53 -16.75 -25.69
CA ILE A 1079 -8.88 -17.96 -25.18
C ILE A 1079 -7.42 -17.65 -24.87
N HIS A 1080 -6.93 -18.04 -23.70
CA HIS A 1080 -5.53 -17.84 -23.31
C HIS A 1080 -4.96 -19.02 -22.51
N GLY A 1081 -3.63 -19.12 -22.46
CA GLY A 1081 -2.91 -20.05 -21.59
C GLY A 1081 -2.91 -19.60 -20.13
N ASN A 1082 -2.60 -20.53 -19.21
CA ASN A 1082 -2.65 -20.30 -17.76
C ASN A 1082 -1.74 -19.15 -17.25
N PHE A 1083 -0.64 -18.87 -17.97
CA PHE A 1083 0.29 -17.79 -17.67
C PHE A 1083 0.42 -16.76 -18.79
N SER A 1084 -0.30 -16.94 -19.89
CA SER A 1084 -0.19 -16.09 -21.06
C SER A 1084 -1.00 -14.81 -20.90
N THR A 1085 -0.39 -13.69 -21.28
CA THR A 1085 -1.07 -12.39 -21.46
C THR A 1085 -1.58 -12.19 -22.90
N LYS A 1086 -1.35 -13.16 -23.80
CA LYS A 1086 -1.89 -13.17 -25.16
C LYS A 1086 -3.22 -13.92 -25.19
N THR A 1087 -4.20 -13.37 -25.91
CA THR A 1087 -5.47 -14.04 -26.21
C THR A 1087 -5.55 -14.41 -27.70
N ILE A 1088 -6.25 -15.50 -27.99
CA ILE A 1088 -6.82 -15.78 -29.32
C ILE A 1088 -8.31 -15.45 -29.23
N ASP A 1089 -8.76 -14.51 -30.06
CA ASP A 1089 -10.09 -13.92 -30.01
C ASP A 1089 -10.96 -14.48 -31.15
N HIS A 1090 -11.91 -15.37 -30.84
CA HIS A 1090 -12.87 -15.93 -31.79
C HIS A 1090 -14.20 -15.15 -31.78
N ARG A 1091 -14.56 -14.56 -32.92
CA ARG A 1091 -15.81 -13.79 -33.07
C ARG A 1091 -16.98 -14.71 -33.42
N VAL A 1092 -18.03 -14.68 -32.60
CA VAL A 1092 -19.28 -15.44 -32.79
C VAL A 1092 -20.46 -14.47 -32.92
N ARG A 1093 -21.08 -14.43 -34.10
CA ARG A 1093 -22.28 -13.64 -34.37
C ARG A 1093 -23.51 -14.36 -33.80
N VAL A 1094 -24.29 -13.71 -32.95
CA VAL A 1094 -25.58 -14.20 -32.45
C VAL A 1094 -26.69 -13.33 -33.01
N ARG A 1095 -27.60 -13.93 -33.81
CA ARG A 1095 -28.77 -13.25 -34.37
C ARG A 1095 -30.05 -13.82 -33.77
N TYR A 1096 -30.80 -13.00 -33.05
CA TYR A 1096 -32.19 -13.28 -32.71
C TYR A 1096 -33.09 -12.95 -33.91
N SER A 1097 -34.00 -13.86 -34.28
CA SER A 1097 -35.02 -13.58 -35.29
C SER A 1097 -36.43 -13.90 -34.83
N ILE A 1098 -37.32 -12.94 -35.04
CA ILE A 1098 -38.71 -12.94 -34.56
C ILE A 1098 -39.65 -13.65 -35.55
N SER A 1099 -39.24 -13.83 -36.81
CA SER A 1099 -40.12 -14.33 -37.87
C SER A 1099 -39.66 -15.67 -38.46
N GLY A 1100 -40.47 -16.71 -38.25
CA GLY A 1100 -40.48 -17.91 -39.08
C GLY A 1100 -41.04 -17.61 -40.48
N LYS A 1101 -40.33 -16.82 -41.28
CA LYS A 1101 -40.70 -16.49 -42.67
C LYS A 1101 -40.64 -17.74 -43.55
N LEU A 1102 -41.76 -18.47 -43.60
CA LEU A 1102 -42.00 -19.48 -44.63
C LEU A 1102 -41.89 -18.81 -46.00
N MET A 1103 -40.93 -19.23 -46.82
CA MET A 1103 -40.78 -18.71 -48.18
C MET A 1103 -41.99 -19.11 -49.04
N PRO A 1104 -42.74 -18.16 -49.64
CA PRO A 1104 -43.81 -18.49 -50.56
C PRO A 1104 -43.28 -19.19 -51.81
N MET A 1105 -43.86 -20.33 -52.16
CA MET A 1105 -43.56 -21.03 -53.41
C MET A 1105 -44.16 -20.29 -54.62
N ASP A 1106 -43.30 -20.04 -55.62
CA ASP A 1106 -43.63 -19.50 -56.96
C ASP A 1106 -44.21 -18.05 -57.00
N THR A 1107 -44.02 -17.25 -58.05
CA THR A 1107 -43.76 -17.60 -59.46
C THR A 1107 -42.53 -16.91 -60.10
N LYS A 1108 -41.66 -17.74 -60.70
CA LYS A 1108 -40.83 -17.52 -61.92
C LYS A 1108 -40.44 -16.07 -62.32
N SER A 1109 -39.11 -15.80 -62.42
CA SER A 1109 -38.43 -15.83 -63.74
C SER A 1109 -36.88 -15.88 -63.71
N LYS A 1110 -36.30 -16.56 -64.71
CA LYS A 1110 -34.96 -16.39 -65.35
C LYS A 1110 -33.65 -16.34 -64.50
N ARG A 1111 -33.05 -17.52 -64.34
CA ARG A 1111 -31.59 -17.88 -64.47
C ARG A 1111 -30.51 -16.79 -64.29
N SER A 1112 -29.60 -17.03 -63.34
CA SER A 1112 -28.16 -17.22 -63.62
C SER A 1112 -27.49 -18.08 -62.52
N ASN A 1113 -26.19 -18.37 -62.67
CA ASN A 1113 -25.42 -19.53 -62.15
C ASN A 1113 -25.41 -19.85 -60.64
N ARG A 1114 -25.13 -21.12 -60.32
CA ARG A 1114 -24.86 -21.66 -58.97
C ARG A 1114 -23.44 -21.33 -58.47
N LEU A 1115 -23.32 -21.07 -57.18
CA LEU A 1115 -22.28 -21.64 -56.31
C LEU A 1115 -23.00 -22.29 -55.10
N GLN A 1116 -22.43 -23.37 -54.53
CA GLN A 1116 -23.20 -24.32 -53.72
C GLN A 1116 -22.61 -24.46 -52.31
N ALA A 1117 -23.23 -23.80 -51.32
CA ALA A 1117 -22.97 -24.03 -49.91
C ALA A 1117 -23.91 -25.14 -49.37
N ASN A 1118 -23.35 -26.12 -48.65
CA ASN A 1118 -24.11 -27.24 -48.11
C ASN A 1118 -24.74 -26.87 -46.75
N VAL A 1119 -26.06 -26.75 -46.71
CA VAL A 1119 -26.84 -26.68 -45.46
C VAL A 1119 -27.40 -28.06 -45.18
N LEU A 1120 -26.97 -28.70 -44.09
CA LEU A 1120 -27.56 -29.94 -43.60
C LEU A 1120 -28.80 -29.64 -42.77
N HIS A 1121 -29.95 -30.18 -43.17
CA HIS A 1121 -31.21 -30.00 -42.45
C HIS A 1121 -31.40 -31.05 -41.34
N ARG A 1122 -32.12 -30.66 -40.27
CA ARG A 1122 -32.27 -31.39 -39.00
C ARG A 1122 -33.08 -32.71 -39.08
N SER A 1123 -33.34 -33.26 -40.26
CA SER A 1123 -34.21 -34.43 -40.49
C SER A 1123 -33.48 -35.78 -40.57
N ASP A 1124 -32.21 -35.79 -40.98
CA ASP A 1124 -31.56 -37.04 -41.42
C ASP A 1124 -30.71 -37.70 -40.31
N ILE A 1125 -30.53 -37.02 -39.17
CA ILE A 1125 -29.74 -37.50 -38.02
C ILE A 1125 -30.66 -38.15 -36.97
N GLN A 1126 -31.44 -39.16 -37.37
CA GLN A 1126 -32.20 -39.98 -36.42
C GLN A 1126 -32.10 -41.50 -36.66
N ARG A 1127 -30.99 -41.96 -37.28
CA ARG A 1127 -30.53 -43.36 -37.28
C ARG A 1127 -29.04 -43.46 -37.61
N LEU A 1128 -28.17 -43.51 -36.60
CA LEU A 1128 -26.83 -44.13 -36.63
C LEU A 1128 -26.18 -44.09 -35.24
N SER A 1129 -26.71 -44.88 -34.30
CA SER A 1129 -26.12 -45.07 -32.96
C SER A 1129 -25.02 -46.13 -33.01
N SER A 1130 -23.88 -45.82 -33.63
CA SER A 1130 -22.71 -46.72 -33.66
C SER A 1130 -21.40 -45.96 -33.87
N SER A 1131 -20.44 -46.23 -33.00
CA SER A 1131 -19.02 -45.81 -33.08
C SER A 1131 -18.41 -45.98 -34.48
N CYS A 1132 -17.76 -44.92 -34.97
CA CYS A 1132 -16.57 -44.97 -35.84
C CYS A 1132 -15.93 -43.56 -35.90
N ASP A 1133 -14.60 -43.51 -36.05
CA ASP A 1133 -13.83 -42.26 -36.07
C ASP A 1133 -14.02 -41.44 -37.36
N VAL A 1134 -14.12 -40.12 -37.23
CA VAL A 1134 -14.16 -39.16 -38.36
C VAL A 1134 -12.81 -38.44 -38.46
N VAL A 1135 -11.72 -39.20 -38.46
CA VAL A 1135 -10.32 -38.70 -38.56
C VAL A 1135 -9.81 -38.72 -40.01
N ASP A 1136 -10.29 -39.65 -40.85
CA ASP A 1136 -9.73 -39.94 -42.17
C ASP A 1136 -10.31 -39.13 -43.34
N HIS A 1137 -10.97 -37.99 -43.10
CA HIS A 1137 -11.54 -37.14 -44.18
C HIS A 1137 -11.12 -35.66 -44.16
N LEU A 1138 -10.20 -35.25 -43.28
CA LEU A 1138 -9.65 -33.88 -43.24
C LEU A 1138 -8.18 -33.76 -43.66
N ARG A 1139 -7.54 -34.86 -44.12
CA ARG A 1139 -6.12 -34.86 -44.55
C ARG A 1139 -5.85 -34.29 -45.95
N TYR A 1140 -6.88 -33.93 -46.72
CA TYR A 1140 -6.72 -33.41 -48.09
C TYR A 1140 -7.70 -32.27 -48.40
N LEU A 1141 -7.38 -31.06 -47.93
CA LEU A 1141 -7.73 -29.79 -48.57
C LEU A 1141 -6.64 -28.77 -48.21
N HIS A 1142 -5.96 -28.23 -49.22
CA HIS A 1142 -4.94 -27.20 -49.03
C HIS A 1142 -5.57 -25.81 -48.87
N THR A 1143 -4.79 -24.91 -48.27
CA THR A 1143 -4.87 -23.44 -48.38
C THR A 1143 -5.03 -22.95 -49.84
N PRO A 1144 -5.49 -21.70 -50.08
CA PRO A 1144 -5.55 -20.55 -49.16
C PRO A 1144 -6.92 -20.30 -48.52
#